data_AF-A0A8S1L7T7-F1
#
_entry.id   AF-A0A8S1L7T7-F1
#
_cell.length_a   1.000
_cell.length_b   1.000
_cell.length_c   1.000
_cell.angle_alpha   90.00
_cell.angle_beta   90.00
_cell.angle_gamma   90.00
#
_symmetry.space_group_name_H-M   'P 1'
#
loop_
_entity.id
_entity.type
_entity.pdbx_description
1 polymer ?
#
loop_
_entity_poly.entity_id
_entity_poly.type
_entity_poly.pdbx_seq_one_letter_code
_entity_poly.pdbx_strand_id
1 'polypeptide(L)'
;MMKNNKCEGKSNQQKCKIWDFLMDIFIEVDFQICFTETNEIKYIKDGSILRIDQIQDSSQILDILHNLEQIQYLQKKGKFSNDLRKTWKWITIWNGEILINVGGMYSEEGKKQGQWKELFHNYWRLAVIIYYYNSKAQVYEEGEYMQGQKIGIWKYLYRDCEIGGGSYNYQGNKIGRWIELSNNTIKSLKLVNMIIMVKKQIDGIFIMKRMVKTQRQVVDYLIQMKKMELMLNLETGLNQVIHFGMIASQFIREYIINRIKKSEDGIYIMKFVGQIEQIGGGSFIVNEDNQNSVKIGDWIELSSNFGNDSLVTYYGQYNQQGQKVGRWNIYYEQNRYQELIGGGSYGIHEKDGSCVKVGKWIQQGEGFQHKNQVTFIGEYNKYGQKIGQWDINWNWNDNNKKIGGGLFSFLNGVLKSFKIGKWIELGEGYHLYSQVTMVGEYNSQGQKFGKWDTYYTESQKKQEQIGGGFFYFQEESGMSVKIGNWIEVCDLFAYSRQITFQGEYNKNGQKFGRWDIYYQQKQIGGGQYEINQGVSNSIKIGRWIEISDDFYFDCQVTYAGEYSNDGQKIGRWDSYLYQDDQNDKIGGGIYDLQVETGTNFKIGKWVELSICFKNSRQITFHGEYNKNGQKFGRWDSYYNQEQIGGGSYKEKRSVKIGRWIELSDNFGDGFEQFQVTHNGEYNENGRKVGIWEIQHRQSGNILFDKMQIYNQIVKIISGGGDYIDGLKNGKWKELSNYGKDITYNGEYKNGLKVGRWDINCNWDEENSLIGGGFYNINEEASTKIGEWIELSERYKDYLQITYTGEYKNGQKIGKWDTYYKLNNKNEKMGGGCYEIIEGILNKNGNWIELSDNFMNESRVTYIGEYRNGKKVDRWDIWWQKDYGDKKNENIGGGSYQAGIKIGKWVELSDNFGIFYGKITYNGQYLYNKKVGTWVEIDIRNNEKLSEKNYDV
;
A
#
# COMPACT_ATOMS: atom_id res chain seq x y z
N MET A 1 -32.30 4.39 27.63
CA MET A 1 -32.64 5.79 27.25
C MET A 1 -32.94 6.00 25.76
N MET A 2 -32.87 5.01 24.86
CA MET A 2 -33.19 5.18 23.42
C MET A 2 -34.60 4.67 22.99
N LYS A 3 -35.44 4.17 23.90
CA LYS A 3 -36.70 3.49 23.54
C LYS A 3 -37.87 4.40 23.11
N ASN A 4 -37.75 5.73 23.20
CA ASN A 4 -38.89 6.63 22.93
C ASN A 4 -38.74 7.56 21.70
N ASN A 5 -37.70 7.39 20.89
CA ASN A 5 -37.61 8.11 19.61
C ASN A 5 -38.04 7.17 18.48
N LYS A 6 -39.34 7.11 18.18
CA LYS A 6 -39.79 6.74 16.83
C LYS A 6 -39.27 7.84 15.89
N CYS A 7 -38.08 7.61 15.32
CA CYS A 7 -37.36 8.59 14.52
C CYS A 7 -37.99 8.74 13.14
N GLU A 8 -38.62 9.88 12.89
CA GLU A 8 -38.79 10.44 11.56
C GLU A 8 -37.39 10.78 10.99
N GLY A 9 -36.86 9.95 10.10
CA GLY A 9 -35.79 10.31 9.15
C GLY A 9 -34.43 10.82 9.67
N LYS A 10 -34.13 10.78 10.98
CA LYS A 10 -32.85 11.29 11.51
C LYS A 10 -31.69 10.33 11.24
N SER A 11 -30.82 10.70 10.30
CA SER A 11 -29.51 10.07 10.10
C SER A 11 -28.52 10.57 11.16
N ASN A 12 -27.80 9.66 11.83
CA ASN A 12 -26.67 10.02 12.67
C ASN A 12 -25.38 9.91 11.86
N GLN A 13 -24.65 11.01 11.73
CA GLN A 13 -23.30 11.01 11.15
C GLN A 13 -22.33 10.41 12.17
N GLN A 14 -21.50 9.50 11.72
CA GLN A 14 -20.46 8.83 12.49
C GLN A 14 -19.13 8.98 11.77
N LYS A 15 -18.04 8.96 12.53
CA LYS A 15 -16.69 8.99 12.01
C LYS A 15 -16.01 7.65 12.21
N CYS A 16 -15.22 7.23 11.24
CA CYS A 16 -14.32 6.10 11.41
C CYS A 16 -12.98 6.37 10.74
N LYS A 17 -11.95 5.66 11.17
CA LYS A 17 -10.63 5.72 10.54
C LYS A 17 -10.52 4.65 9.46
N ILE A 18 -10.24 5.05 8.23
CA ILE A 18 -9.83 4.13 7.17
C ILE A 18 -8.37 4.34 6.86
N TRP A 19 -7.70 3.27 6.42
CA TRP A 19 -6.32 3.36 5.97
C TRP A 19 -6.29 3.86 4.53
N ASP A 20 -5.63 5.00 4.31
CA ASP A 20 -5.30 5.48 2.97
C ASP A 20 -3.95 4.88 2.55
N PHE A 21 -3.97 4.04 1.52
CA PHE A 21 -2.77 3.35 1.03
C PHE A 21 -1.86 4.24 0.20
N LEU A 22 -2.40 5.29 -0.44
CA LEU A 22 -1.57 6.22 -1.21
C LEU A 22 -0.76 7.12 -0.28
N MET A 23 -1.33 7.41 0.89
CA MET A 23 -0.75 8.35 1.85
C MET A 23 -0.11 7.69 3.09
N ASP A 24 -0.24 6.36 3.26
CA ASP A 24 0.26 5.59 4.41
C ASP A 24 -0.22 6.11 5.79
N ILE A 25 -1.44 6.65 5.85
CA ILE A 25 -2.06 7.24 7.04
C ILE A 25 -3.48 6.74 7.27
N PHE A 26 -3.95 6.82 8.52
CA PHE A 26 -5.39 6.68 8.81
C PHE A 26 -6.07 8.02 8.54
N ILE A 27 -6.95 8.07 7.54
CA ILE A 27 -7.84 9.20 7.31
C ILE A 27 -9.16 8.97 8.02
N GLU A 28 -9.72 10.03 8.59
CA GLU A 28 -11.04 9.99 9.20
C GLU A 28 -12.08 10.22 8.10
N VAL A 29 -13.04 9.30 7.99
CA VAL A 29 -14.12 9.38 7.01
C VAL A 29 -15.46 9.30 7.71
N ASP A 30 -16.37 10.12 7.21
CA ASP A 30 -17.73 10.18 7.70
C ASP A 30 -18.60 9.14 6.99
N PHE A 31 -19.53 8.55 7.73
CA PHE A 31 -20.61 7.73 7.19
C PHE A 31 -21.90 7.98 7.99
N GLN A 32 -23.03 7.68 7.40
CA GLN A 32 -24.34 7.87 8.02
C GLN A 32 -24.94 6.53 8.43
N ILE A 33 -25.52 6.49 9.63
CA ILE A 33 -26.37 5.38 10.07
C ILE A 33 -27.82 5.87 10.06
N CYS A 34 -28.65 5.21 9.27
CA CYS A 34 -30.07 5.53 9.11
C CYS A 34 -30.93 4.35 9.57
N PHE A 35 -31.96 4.63 10.37
CA PHE A 35 -32.94 3.64 10.82
C PHE A 35 -34.21 3.79 10.00
N THR A 36 -34.73 2.71 9.42
CA THR A 36 -35.96 2.73 8.63
C THR A 36 -37.18 2.35 9.45
N GLU A 37 -38.37 2.70 8.95
CA GLU A 37 -39.65 2.26 9.52
C GLU A 37 -39.85 0.74 9.45
N THR A 38 -39.16 0.07 8.53
CA THR A 38 -39.16 -1.38 8.36
C THR A 38 -38.19 -2.10 9.30
N ASN A 39 -37.72 -1.42 10.36
CA ASN A 39 -36.73 -1.93 11.31
C ASN A 39 -35.41 -2.33 10.63
N GLU A 40 -34.92 -1.54 9.68
CA GLU A 40 -33.59 -1.73 9.07
C GLU A 40 -32.60 -0.67 9.56
N ILE A 41 -31.32 -1.04 9.59
CA ILE A 41 -30.19 -0.13 9.78
C ILE A 41 -29.42 -0.06 8.47
N LYS A 42 -29.40 1.13 7.86
CA LYS A 42 -28.64 1.41 6.65
C LYS A 42 -27.36 2.14 7.00
N TYR A 43 -26.24 1.60 6.57
CA TYR A 43 -24.93 2.26 6.63
C TYR A 43 -24.68 2.88 5.26
N ILE A 44 -24.62 4.21 5.19
CA ILE A 44 -24.55 4.97 3.94
C ILE A 44 -23.26 5.79 3.91
N LYS A 45 -22.50 5.69 2.82
CA LYS A 45 -21.32 6.52 2.57
C LYS A 45 -21.39 7.09 1.17
N ASP A 46 -21.22 8.40 1.04
CA ASP A 46 -21.22 9.11 -0.25
C ASP A 46 -22.46 8.77 -1.12
N GLY A 47 -23.63 8.71 -0.48
CA GLY A 47 -24.91 8.35 -1.12
C GLY A 47 -25.10 6.85 -1.43
N SER A 48 -24.06 6.04 -1.27
CA SER A 48 -24.10 4.59 -1.52
C SER A 48 -24.41 3.81 -0.24
N ILE A 49 -25.36 2.87 -0.31
CA ILE A 49 -25.67 1.96 0.80
C ILE A 49 -24.58 0.89 0.85
N LEU A 50 -23.78 0.91 1.91
CA LEU A 50 -22.73 -0.08 2.15
C LEU A 50 -23.28 -1.38 2.73
N ARG A 51 -24.30 -1.27 3.60
CA ARG A 51 -24.91 -2.40 4.29
C ARG A 51 -26.31 -2.07 4.78
N ILE A 52 -27.17 -3.08 4.78
CA ILE A 52 -28.49 -3.06 5.41
C ILE A 52 -28.55 -4.21 6.41
N ASP A 53 -28.78 -3.90 7.69
CA ASP A 53 -29.05 -4.91 8.73
C ASP A 53 -30.53 -4.84 9.13
N GLN A 54 -31.17 -6.00 9.27
CA GLN A 54 -32.56 -6.07 9.75
C GLN A 54 -32.58 -6.26 11.28
N ILE A 55 -33.29 -5.38 11.98
CA ILE A 55 -33.51 -5.44 13.43
C ILE A 55 -34.68 -6.40 13.67
N GLN A 56 -34.37 -7.63 14.06
CA GLN A 56 -35.39 -8.63 14.37
C GLN A 56 -35.95 -8.47 15.79
N ASP A 57 -35.16 -7.94 16.73
CA ASP A 57 -35.57 -7.70 18.12
C ASP A 57 -35.19 -6.27 18.54
N SER A 58 -36.20 -5.42 18.71
CA SER A 58 -36.05 -4.03 19.17
C SER A 58 -35.47 -3.89 20.60
N SER A 59 -35.42 -4.99 21.36
CA SER A 59 -34.84 -5.02 22.70
C SER A 59 -33.33 -5.29 22.71
N GLN A 60 -32.76 -5.78 21.61
CA GLN A 60 -31.33 -6.09 21.52
C GLN A 60 -30.49 -4.82 21.41
N ILE A 61 -29.43 -4.72 22.21
CA ILE A 61 -28.39 -3.69 22.03
C ILE A 61 -27.73 -3.95 20.69
N LEU A 62 -27.80 -2.97 19.79
CA LEU A 62 -27.23 -3.05 18.45
C LEU A 62 -25.70 -2.93 18.52
N ASP A 63 -25.00 -3.91 17.94
CA ASP A 63 -23.56 -3.82 17.65
C ASP A 63 -23.37 -2.81 16.52
N ILE A 64 -23.16 -1.53 16.87
CA ILE A 64 -22.79 -0.51 15.88
C ILE A 64 -21.35 -0.79 15.43
N LEU A 65 -21.17 -1.08 14.15
CA LEU A 65 -19.85 -1.26 13.58
C LEU A 65 -19.20 0.11 13.33
N HIS A 66 -17.98 0.27 13.82
CA HIS A 66 -17.20 1.51 13.67
C HIS A 66 -16.09 1.38 12.62
N ASN A 67 -15.95 0.23 11.96
CA ASN A 67 -14.95 -0.02 10.93
C ASN A 67 -15.64 -0.21 9.58
N LEU A 68 -15.30 0.62 8.58
CA LEU A 68 -15.93 0.61 7.26
C LEU A 68 -15.77 -0.71 6.51
N GLU A 69 -14.64 -1.39 6.63
CA GLU A 69 -14.47 -2.72 6.02
C GLU A 69 -15.35 -3.75 6.73
N GLN A 70 -15.46 -3.70 8.06
CA GLN A 70 -16.41 -4.57 8.77
C GLN A 70 -17.84 -4.27 8.35
N ILE A 71 -18.21 -2.99 8.21
CA ILE A 71 -19.54 -2.60 7.70
C ILE A 71 -19.78 -3.24 6.33
N GLN A 72 -18.83 -3.14 5.39
CA GLN A 72 -19.02 -3.65 4.02
C GLN A 72 -19.01 -5.18 3.94
N TYR A 73 -18.10 -5.84 4.66
CA TYR A 73 -17.75 -7.23 4.38
C TYR A 73 -18.17 -8.21 5.47
N LEU A 74 -18.37 -7.77 6.71
CA LEU A 74 -18.70 -8.65 7.83
C LEU A 74 -20.17 -9.08 7.80
N GLN A 75 -20.43 -10.37 7.74
CA GLN A 75 -21.75 -10.95 7.96
C GLN A 75 -21.66 -11.99 9.08
N LYS A 76 -22.70 -12.09 9.91
CA LYS A 76 -22.82 -13.15 10.94
C LYS A 76 -24.04 -14.00 10.57
N LYS A 77 -23.88 -15.33 10.46
CA LYS A 77 -25.00 -16.26 10.17
C LYS A 77 -25.17 -17.26 11.32
N GLY A 78 -26.41 -17.52 11.71
CA GLY A 78 -26.77 -18.47 12.76
C GLY A 78 -28.26 -18.77 12.75
N LYS A 79 -28.74 -19.57 13.72
CA LYS A 79 -30.17 -19.83 13.91
C LYS A 79 -30.74 -18.84 14.91
N PHE A 80 -32.01 -18.53 14.70
CA PHE A 80 -32.83 -17.83 15.68
C PHE A 80 -33.85 -18.81 16.27
N SER A 81 -34.16 -18.68 17.54
CA SER A 81 -35.31 -19.34 18.16
C SER A 81 -36.63 -18.68 17.74
N ASN A 82 -37.76 -19.29 18.10
CA ASN A 82 -39.09 -18.77 17.79
C ASN A 82 -39.36 -17.37 18.39
N ASP A 83 -38.63 -16.98 19.43
CA ASP A 83 -38.67 -15.66 20.05
C ASP A 83 -37.58 -14.71 19.52
N LEU A 84 -37.01 -15.00 18.34
CA LEU A 84 -36.01 -14.18 17.64
C LEU A 84 -34.70 -13.99 18.41
N ARG A 85 -34.42 -14.83 19.41
CA ARG A 85 -33.11 -14.84 20.09
C ARG A 85 -32.09 -15.63 19.27
N LYS A 86 -30.84 -15.18 19.31
CA LYS A 86 -29.71 -15.89 18.68
C LYS A 86 -29.51 -17.21 19.42
N THR A 87 -29.63 -18.34 18.74
CA THR A 87 -29.40 -19.66 19.35
C THR A 87 -28.37 -20.45 18.55
N TRP A 88 -27.78 -21.47 19.18
CA TRP A 88 -26.84 -22.40 18.55
C TRP A 88 -25.54 -21.74 18.04
N LYS A 89 -24.85 -22.42 17.11
CA LYS A 89 -23.58 -22.00 16.53
C LYS A 89 -23.78 -20.86 15.55
N TRP A 90 -23.02 -19.79 15.75
CA TRP A 90 -22.91 -18.65 14.87
C TRP A 90 -21.56 -18.66 14.16
N ILE A 91 -21.59 -18.40 12.86
CA ILE A 91 -20.40 -18.32 12.01
C ILE A 91 -20.24 -16.91 11.48
N THR A 92 -18.98 -16.52 11.29
CA THR A 92 -18.61 -15.23 10.72
C THR A 92 -18.23 -15.40 9.26
N ILE A 93 -18.76 -14.53 8.41
CA ILE A 93 -18.49 -14.46 6.98
C ILE A 93 -17.85 -13.10 6.71
N TRP A 94 -16.79 -13.07 5.92
CA TRP A 94 -16.12 -11.86 5.49
C TRP A 94 -15.99 -11.84 3.98
N ASN A 95 -16.63 -10.85 3.34
CA ASN A 95 -16.63 -10.69 1.88
C ASN A 95 -17.07 -11.99 1.15
N GLY A 96 -18.18 -12.58 1.60
CA GLY A 96 -18.70 -13.84 1.06
C GLY A 96 -17.97 -15.11 1.53
N GLU A 97 -16.78 -14.99 2.12
CA GLU A 97 -16.02 -16.15 2.61
C GLU A 97 -16.29 -16.44 4.09
N ILE A 98 -16.50 -17.70 4.44
CA ILE A 98 -16.64 -18.09 5.84
C ILE A 98 -15.27 -18.02 6.52
N LEU A 99 -15.17 -17.17 7.54
CA LEU A 99 -13.99 -17.10 8.38
C LEU A 99 -13.96 -18.31 9.32
N ILE A 100 -12.95 -19.14 9.13
CA ILE A 100 -12.94 -20.45 9.74
C ILE A 100 -12.68 -20.32 11.24
N ASN A 101 -13.51 -21.00 12.01
CA ASN A 101 -13.61 -20.95 13.48
C ASN A 101 -13.99 -19.62 14.08
N VAL A 102 -14.33 -18.61 13.28
CA VAL A 102 -14.70 -17.31 13.83
C VAL A 102 -16.20 -17.30 14.12
N GLY A 103 -16.54 -17.14 15.39
CA GLY A 103 -17.88 -17.26 15.95
C GLY A 103 -17.88 -18.08 17.24
N GLY A 104 -19.05 -18.58 17.63
CA GLY A 104 -19.22 -19.39 18.84
C GLY A 104 -20.67 -19.80 19.03
N MET A 105 -21.03 -20.24 20.24
CA MET A 105 -22.39 -20.70 20.55
C MET A 105 -23.16 -19.68 21.39
N TYR A 106 -24.46 -19.55 21.11
CA TYR A 106 -25.42 -18.92 22.01
C TYR A 106 -26.23 -19.99 22.76
N SER A 107 -26.60 -19.68 24.00
CA SER A 107 -27.56 -20.43 24.80
C SER A 107 -28.99 -20.26 24.26
N GLU A 108 -29.91 -21.08 24.74
CA GLU A 108 -31.34 -20.93 24.46
C GLU A 108 -31.89 -19.56 24.94
N GLU A 109 -31.23 -18.94 25.93
CA GLU A 109 -31.54 -17.59 26.39
C GLU A 109 -30.98 -16.47 25.49
N GLY A 110 -30.24 -16.79 24.43
CA GLY A 110 -29.62 -15.79 23.57
C GLY A 110 -28.32 -15.19 24.10
N LYS A 111 -27.67 -15.82 25.09
CA LYS A 111 -26.40 -15.36 25.65
C LYS A 111 -25.23 -16.15 25.08
N LYS A 112 -24.08 -15.50 24.84
CA LYS A 112 -22.87 -16.21 24.39
C LYS A 112 -22.43 -17.23 25.45
N GLN A 113 -22.07 -18.43 25.01
CA GLN A 113 -21.59 -19.52 25.86
C GLN A 113 -20.52 -20.36 25.15
N GLY A 114 -19.66 -21.02 25.92
CA GLY A 114 -18.60 -21.90 25.43
C GLY A 114 -17.47 -21.15 24.75
N GLN A 115 -16.71 -21.85 23.90
CA GLN A 115 -15.56 -21.28 23.19
C GLN A 115 -16.00 -20.34 22.06
N TRP A 116 -15.34 -19.18 21.97
CA TRP A 116 -15.56 -18.14 20.97
C TRP A 116 -14.24 -17.69 20.38
N LYS A 117 -14.23 -17.46 19.06
CA LYS A 117 -13.16 -16.73 18.36
C LYS A 117 -13.79 -15.54 17.65
N GLU A 118 -13.42 -14.33 18.02
CA GLU A 118 -14.01 -13.08 17.55
C GLU A 118 -13.01 -12.30 16.69
N LEU A 119 -13.51 -11.48 15.77
CA LEU A 119 -12.66 -10.53 15.05
C LEU A 119 -12.22 -9.44 16.00
N PHE A 120 -10.93 -9.10 15.98
CA PHE A 120 -10.46 -7.90 16.66
C PHE A 120 -11.15 -6.67 16.04
N HIS A 121 -11.42 -5.64 16.84
CA HIS A 121 -12.17 -4.46 16.40
C HIS A 121 -11.53 -3.74 15.20
N ASN A 122 -10.21 -3.90 14.99
CA ASN A 122 -9.47 -3.39 13.84
C ASN A 122 -9.16 -4.44 12.76
N TYR A 123 -9.97 -5.49 12.65
CA TYR A 123 -9.84 -6.48 11.58
C TYR A 123 -10.09 -5.85 10.20
N TRP A 124 -9.18 -6.08 9.26
CA TRP A 124 -9.26 -5.59 7.88
C TRP A 124 -8.50 -6.55 6.95
N ARG A 125 -9.01 -6.76 5.73
CA ARG A 125 -8.55 -7.84 4.82
C ARG A 125 -7.97 -7.34 3.50
N LEU A 126 -7.98 -6.02 3.23
CA LEU A 126 -7.91 -5.47 1.88
C LEU A 126 -7.02 -6.23 0.87
N ALA A 127 -7.61 -6.54 -0.29
CA ALA A 127 -7.02 -7.31 -1.39
C ALA A 127 -6.98 -6.52 -2.72
N VAL A 128 -6.86 -5.18 -2.71
CA VAL A 128 -6.94 -4.38 -3.94
C VAL A 128 -5.55 -3.94 -4.46
N ILE A 129 -5.14 -4.60 -5.56
CA ILE A 129 -4.47 -4.13 -6.79
C ILE A 129 -3.23 -3.20 -6.68
N ILE A 130 -2.33 -3.36 -5.70
CA ILE A 130 -0.92 -3.00 -5.94
C ILE A 130 -0.04 -4.19 -5.59
N TYR A 131 0.62 -4.72 -6.63
CA TYR A 131 1.34 -5.99 -6.74
C TYR A 131 2.47 -6.26 -5.72
N TYR A 132 2.65 -5.42 -4.68
CA TYR A 132 3.86 -5.46 -3.85
C TYR A 132 3.67 -5.51 -2.32
N TYR A 133 2.48 -5.27 -1.75
CA TYR A 133 2.32 -5.26 -0.27
C TYR A 133 1.09 -6.03 0.22
N ASN A 134 1.23 -7.35 0.37
CA ASN A 134 0.19 -8.27 0.83
C ASN A 134 0.07 -8.28 2.38
N SER A 135 -0.12 -7.10 3.00
CA SER A 135 -0.24 -7.00 4.47
C SER A 135 -1.71 -7.02 4.92
N LYS A 136 -2.17 -8.14 5.47
CA LYS A 136 -3.52 -8.32 6.04
C LYS A 136 -3.43 -8.24 7.56
N ALA A 137 -4.19 -7.39 8.27
CA ALA A 137 -4.28 -7.52 9.73
C ALA A 137 -5.49 -8.39 10.13
N GLN A 138 -5.22 -9.69 10.16
CA GLN A 138 -6.16 -10.73 10.57
C GLN A 138 -5.93 -11.11 12.03
N VAL A 139 -6.31 -10.23 12.95
CA VAL A 139 -6.21 -10.47 14.39
C VAL A 139 -7.55 -10.98 14.93
N TYR A 140 -7.50 -12.02 15.77
CA TYR A 140 -8.65 -12.61 16.44
C TYR A 140 -8.49 -12.58 17.96
N GLU A 141 -9.60 -12.57 18.69
CA GLU A 141 -9.66 -12.82 20.13
C GLU A 141 -10.30 -14.18 20.36
N GLU A 142 -9.70 -15.07 21.14
CA GLU A 142 -10.25 -16.40 21.42
C GLU A 142 -10.32 -16.70 22.91
N GLY A 143 -11.47 -17.16 23.41
CA GLY A 143 -11.63 -17.62 24.79
C GLY A 143 -13.05 -18.11 25.08
N GLU A 144 -13.35 -18.30 26.37
CA GLU A 144 -14.65 -18.85 26.78
C GLU A 144 -15.63 -17.75 27.20
N TYR A 145 -16.90 -17.93 26.87
CA TYR A 145 -18.02 -17.18 27.43
C TYR A 145 -18.86 -18.06 28.35
N MET A 146 -19.37 -17.48 29.44
CA MET A 146 -20.41 -18.08 30.27
C MET A 146 -21.48 -17.03 30.54
N GLN A 147 -22.73 -17.34 30.18
CA GLN A 147 -23.88 -16.43 30.33
C GLN A 147 -23.64 -15.02 29.76
N GLY A 148 -22.93 -14.92 28.63
CA GLY A 148 -22.64 -13.65 27.96
C GLY A 148 -21.42 -12.90 28.48
N GLN A 149 -20.72 -13.39 29.50
CA GLN A 149 -19.50 -12.80 30.05
C GLN A 149 -18.26 -13.59 29.61
N LYS A 150 -17.16 -12.90 29.29
CA LYS A 150 -15.87 -13.52 29.00
C LYS A 150 -15.30 -14.13 30.28
N ILE A 151 -14.94 -15.40 30.28
CA ILE A 151 -14.35 -16.11 31.44
C ILE A 151 -13.08 -16.85 31.02
N GLY A 152 -12.23 -17.20 31.99
CA GLY A 152 -11.05 -18.03 31.74
C GLY A 152 -10.00 -17.34 30.88
N ILE A 153 -9.13 -18.11 30.24
CA ILE A 153 -8.03 -17.57 29.42
C ILE A 153 -8.57 -17.10 28.06
N TRP A 154 -8.19 -15.89 27.68
CA TRP A 154 -8.47 -15.25 26.41
C TRP A 154 -7.17 -14.90 25.69
N LYS A 155 -7.04 -15.29 24.43
CA LYS A 155 -5.82 -15.16 23.61
C LYS A 155 -6.05 -14.22 22.45
N TYR A 156 -5.05 -13.44 22.08
CA TYR A 156 -5.00 -12.72 20.81
C TYR A 156 -4.25 -13.57 19.78
N LEU A 157 -4.82 -13.77 18.60
CA LEU A 157 -4.25 -14.62 17.56
C LEU A 157 -3.98 -13.83 16.28
N TYR A 158 -2.78 -13.97 15.71
CA TYR A 158 -2.46 -13.50 14.35
C TYR A 158 -1.83 -14.63 13.55
N ARG A 159 -2.44 -14.99 12.41
CA ARG A 159 -2.08 -16.19 11.63
C ARG A 159 -1.98 -17.46 12.50
N ASP A 160 -2.92 -17.59 13.44
CA ASP A 160 -3.01 -18.65 14.44
C ASP A 160 -1.84 -18.70 15.46
N CYS A 161 -0.94 -17.73 15.46
CA CYS A 161 0.04 -17.55 16.52
C CYS A 161 -0.56 -16.73 17.65
N GLU A 162 -0.42 -17.18 18.89
CA GLU A 162 -0.70 -16.38 20.07
C GLU A 162 0.26 -15.19 20.12
N ILE A 163 -0.29 -13.98 20.04
CA ILE A 163 0.45 -12.71 20.10
C ILE A 163 0.11 -11.92 21.36
N GLY A 164 -0.72 -12.48 22.23
CA GLY A 164 -1.05 -11.93 23.54
C GLY A 164 -2.28 -12.59 24.15
N GLY A 165 -2.83 -12.00 25.21
CA GLY A 165 -3.99 -12.53 25.92
C GLY A 165 -3.90 -12.36 27.43
N GLY A 166 -4.85 -12.90 28.18
CA GLY A 166 -4.84 -13.04 29.64
C GLY A 166 -6.14 -13.66 30.15
N SER A 167 -6.35 -13.70 31.47
CA SER A 167 -7.51 -14.39 32.05
C SER A 167 -8.63 -13.45 32.46
N TYR A 168 -9.89 -13.89 32.40
CA TYR A 168 -11.05 -13.27 33.01
C TYR A 168 -11.57 -14.14 34.16
N ASN A 169 -12.14 -13.52 35.20
CA ASN A 169 -12.86 -14.21 36.26
C ASN A 169 -14.31 -14.51 35.84
N TYR A 170 -15.09 -15.15 36.71
CA TYR A 170 -16.47 -15.55 36.43
C TYR A 170 -17.47 -14.39 36.31
N GLN A 171 -17.06 -13.15 36.63
CA GLN A 171 -17.87 -11.93 36.50
C GLN A 171 -17.57 -11.17 35.19
N GLY A 172 -16.63 -11.64 34.36
CA GLY A 172 -16.20 -10.91 33.16
C GLY A 172 -15.03 -9.96 33.35
N ASN A 173 -14.35 -9.99 34.51
CA ASN A 173 -13.29 -9.03 34.85
C ASN A 173 -11.91 -9.64 34.60
N LYS A 174 -10.98 -8.89 33.98
CA LYS A 174 -9.60 -9.38 33.74
C LYS A 174 -8.88 -9.69 35.07
N ILE A 175 -8.18 -10.81 35.15
CA ILE A 175 -7.36 -11.27 36.28
C ILE A 175 -6.03 -11.85 35.77
N GLY A 176 -5.03 -11.92 36.66
CA GLY A 176 -3.76 -12.59 36.34
C GLY A 176 -2.97 -11.86 35.26
N ARG A 177 -1.98 -12.49 34.61
CA ARG A 177 -1.14 -11.78 33.64
C ARG A 177 -1.85 -11.51 32.32
N TRP A 178 -1.75 -10.28 31.77
CA TRP A 178 -2.13 -10.01 30.39
C TRP A 178 -1.02 -9.41 29.53
N ILE A 179 -1.08 -9.76 28.25
CA ILE A 179 -0.36 -9.21 27.12
C ILE A 179 -1.40 -8.52 26.22
N GLU A 180 -1.41 -7.18 26.16
CA GLU A 180 -2.38 -6.40 25.36
C GLU A 180 -1.81 -6.00 24.00
N LEU A 181 -2.63 -6.10 22.95
CA LEU A 181 -2.25 -5.63 21.62
C LEU A 181 -2.47 -4.12 21.48
N SER A 182 -1.41 -3.41 21.11
CA SER A 182 -1.52 -2.02 20.69
C SER A 182 -1.84 -1.92 19.19
N ASN A 183 -2.43 -0.81 18.76
CA ASN A 183 -2.62 -0.53 17.33
C ASN A 183 -1.29 -0.55 16.53
N ASN A 184 -0.16 -0.37 17.19
CA ASN A 184 1.16 -0.38 16.56
C ASN A 184 1.78 -1.76 16.51
N THR A 185 1.41 -2.66 17.43
CA THR A 185 1.75 -4.08 17.33
C THR A 185 1.25 -4.66 15.99
N ILE A 186 0.06 -4.21 15.55
CA ILE A 186 -0.49 -4.55 14.23
C ILE A 186 0.35 -3.97 13.08
N LYS A 187 0.87 -2.74 13.22
CA LYS A 187 1.77 -2.14 12.22
C LYS A 187 3.09 -2.89 12.12
N SER A 188 3.74 -3.20 13.24
CA SER A 188 5.01 -3.95 13.28
C SER A 188 4.87 -5.35 12.67
N LEU A 189 3.71 -6.01 12.81
CA LEU A 189 3.43 -7.29 12.15
C LEU A 189 3.34 -7.20 10.61
N LYS A 190 2.92 -6.07 10.05
CA LYS A 190 2.96 -5.83 8.57
C LYS A 190 4.39 -5.82 8.03
N LEU A 191 5.30 -5.48 8.92
CA LEU A 191 6.56 -4.88 8.59
C LEU A 191 7.70 -5.88 8.63
N VAL A 192 7.65 -6.75 9.64
CA VAL A 192 8.34 -8.04 9.66
C VAL A 192 8.05 -8.83 8.37
N ASN A 193 6.82 -8.81 7.85
CA ASN A 193 6.49 -9.46 6.57
C ASN A 193 7.16 -8.77 5.37
N MET A 194 7.24 -7.44 5.36
CA MET A 194 7.89 -6.66 4.31
C MET A 194 9.41 -6.89 4.27
N ILE A 195 10.08 -6.88 5.43
CA ILE A 195 11.52 -7.14 5.56
C ILE A 195 11.85 -8.56 5.09
N ILE A 196 11.05 -9.56 5.49
CA ILE A 196 11.23 -10.95 5.08
C ILE A 196 11.13 -11.07 3.54
N MET A 197 10.25 -10.30 2.89
CA MET A 197 10.15 -10.26 1.43
C MET A 197 11.32 -9.55 0.74
N VAL A 198 11.69 -8.36 1.20
CA VAL A 198 12.76 -7.54 0.58
C VAL A 198 14.12 -8.21 0.73
N LYS A 199 14.42 -8.81 1.89
CA LYS A 199 15.68 -9.53 2.12
C LYS A 199 15.82 -10.72 1.16
N LYS A 200 14.75 -11.49 0.93
CA LYS A 200 14.72 -12.58 -0.06
C LYS A 200 15.01 -12.08 -1.48
N GLN A 201 14.57 -10.88 -1.85
CA GLN A 201 14.86 -10.28 -3.16
C GLN A 201 16.32 -9.80 -3.28
N ILE A 202 16.86 -9.16 -2.25
CA ILE A 202 18.26 -8.68 -2.23
C ILE A 202 19.23 -9.86 -2.32
N ASP A 203 18.99 -10.93 -1.57
CA ASP A 203 19.82 -12.14 -1.62
C ASP A 203 19.79 -12.77 -3.02
N GLY A 204 18.63 -12.79 -3.68
CA GLY A 204 18.50 -13.23 -5.08
C GLY A 204 19.28 -12.36 -6.08
N ILE A 205 19.23 -11.03 -5.93
CA ILE A 205 19.96 -10.09 -6.80
C ILE A 205 21.48 -10.20 -6.60
N PHE A 206 21.94 -10.38 -5.36
CA PHE A 206 23.36 -10.51 -5.05
C PHE A 206 23.95 -11.82 -5.62
N ILE A 207 23.17 -12.89 -5.56
CA ILE A 207 23.50 -14.17 -6.21
C ILE A 207 23.58 -14.00 -7.74
N MET A 208 22.61 -13.31 -8.35
CA MET A 208 22.61 -13.06 -9.81
C MET A 208 23.79 -12.20 -10.29
N LYS A 209 24.11 -11.08 -9.63
CA LYS A 209 25.26 -10.25 -10.01
C LYS A 209 26.59 -11.01 -9.95
N ARG A 210 26.71 -11.93 -8.98
CA ARG A 210 27.91 -12.76 -8.82
C ARG A 210 27.98 -13.86 -9.88
N MET A 211 26.85 -14.47 -10.22
CA MET A 211 26.74 -15.45 -11.31
C MET A 211 27.08 -14.84 -12.67
N VAL A 212 26.60 -13.63 -12.99
CA VAL A 212 26.93 -12.95 -14.25
C VAL A 212 28.44 -12.63 -14.35
N LYS A 213 29.06 -12.24 -13.24
CA LYS A 213 30.52 -12.01 -13.19
C LYS A 213 31.32 -13.29 -13.44
N THR A 214 30.88 -14.42 -12.87
CA THR A 214 31.52 -15.73 -13.07
C THR A 214 31.26 -16.28 -14.48
N GLN A 215 30.05 -16.11 -15.03
CA GLN A 215 29.74 -16.50 -16.41
C GLN A 215 30.57 -15.72 -17.42
N ARG A 216 30.78 -14.42 -17.21
CA ARG A 216 31.66 -13.60 -18.06
C ARG A 216 33.10 -14.13 -18.05
N GLN A 217 33.62 -14.45 -16.87
CA GLN A 217 34.96 -15.05 -16.74
C GLN A 217 35.07 -16.42 -17.41
N VAL A 218 34.02 -17.25 -17.34
CA VAL A 218 33.96 -18.56 -18.02
C VAL A 218 33.86 -18.40 -19.53
N VAL A 219 33.09 -17.44 -20.03
CA VAL A 219 32.99 -17.14 -21.46
C VAL A 219 34.32 -16.61 -22.01
N ASP A 220 34.98 -15.70 -21.29
CA ASP A 220 36.32 -15.20 -21.65
C ASP A 220 37.36 -16.34 -21.69
N TYR A 221 37.27 -17.29 -20.76
CA TYR A 221 38.11 -18.49 -20.72
C TYR A 221 37.79 -19.47 -21.87
N LEU A 222 36.51 -19.66 -22.20
CA LEU A 222 36.07 -20.50 -23.32
C LEU A 222 36.46 -19.90 -24.68
N ILE A 223 36.47 -18.57 -24.81
CA ILE A 223 36.97 -17.87 -26.00
C ILE A 223 38.49 -18.06 -26.15
N GLN A 224 39.25 -18.07 -25.05
CA GLN A 224 40.68 -18.43 -25.07
C GLN A 224 40.90 -19.90 -25.46
N MET A 225 40.09 -20.82 -24.93
CA MET A 225 40.14 -22.25 -25.26
C MET A 225 39.82 -22.53 -26.74
N LYS A 226 38.80 -21.87 -27.30
CA LYS A 226 38.43 -22.01 -28.73
C LYS A 226 39.52 -21.47 -29.67
N LYS A 227 40.30 -20.49 -29.20
CA LYS A 227 41.51 -20.01 -29.90
C LYS A 227 42.65 -21.04 -29.88
N MET A 228 42.74 -21.89 -28.86
CA MET A 228 43.71 -23.00 -28.81
C MET A 228 43.24 -24.23 -29.59
N GLU A 229 41.93 -24.49 -29.64
CA GLU A 229 41.30 -25.59 -30.39
C GLU A 229 41.50 -25.43 -31.92
N LEU A 230 41.61 -24.20 -32.42
CA LEU A 230 41.92 -23.92 -33.82
C LEU A 230 43.36 -24.28 -34.25
N MET A 231 44.24 -24.69 -33.33
CA MET A 231 45.63 -25.08 -33.61
C MET A 231 45.91 -26.59 -33.53
N LEU A 232 44.96 -27.43 -33.12
CA LEU A 232 45.18 -28.88 -32.97
C LEU A 232 43.99 -29.67 -33.50
N ASN A 233 44.19 -30.35 -34.64
CA ASN A 233 43.28 -31.37 -35.17
C ASN A 233 43.22 -32.56 -34.20
N LEU A 234 42.04 -32.90 -33.69
CA LEU A 234 41.55 -34.28 -33.61
C LEU A 234 40.10 -34.36 -33.10
N GLU A 235 39.34 -35.21 -33.78
CA GLU A 235 38.05 -35.76 -33.36
C GLU A 235 38.18 -36.44 -31.99
N THR A 236 37.50 -35.90 -30.97
CA THR A 236 36.96 -36.56 -29.74
C THR A 236 36.56 -35.56 -28.63
N GLY A 237 36.46 -34.25 -28.92
CA GLY A 237 36.25 -33.22 -27.89
C GLY A 237 34.85 -33.11 -27.25
N LEU A 238 33.78 -33.60 -27.88
CA LEU A 238 32.43 -33.25 -27.43
C LEU A 238 32.01 -33.93 -26.10
N ASN A 239 32.46 -35.16 -25.84
CA ASN A 239 32.12 -35.87 -24.61
C ASN A 239 32.95 -35.41 -23.40
N GLN A 240 34.16 -34.90 -23.62
CA GLN A 240 35.03 -34.41 -22.54
C GLN A 240 34.58 -33.02 -22.05
N VAL A 241 34.06 -32.16 -22.93
CA VAL A 241 33.51 -30.85 -22.57
C VAL A 241 32.23 -30.98 -21.74
N ILE A 242 31.37 -31.95 -22.06
CA ILE A 242 30.18 -32.26 -21.24
C ILE A 242 30.59 -32.81 -19.87
N HIS A 243 31.60 -33.68 -19.82
CA HIS A 243 32.06 -34.26 -18.56
C HIS A 243 32.72 -33.21 -17.64
N PHE A 244 33.54 -32.31 -18.18
CA PHE A 244 34.13 -31.18 -17.44
C PHE A 244 33.08 -30.17 -16.98
N GLY A 245 32.04 -29.91 -17.79
CA GLY A 245 30.90 -29.07 -17.40
C GLY A 245 30.12 -29.65 -16.21
N MET A 246 29.93 -30.97 -16.19
CA MET A 246 29.26 -31.66 -15.07
C MET A 246 30.12 -31.66 -13.80
N ILE A 247 31.43 -31.88 -13.90
CA ILE A 247 32.35 -31.87 -12.75
C ILE A 247 32.47 -30.46 -12.16
N ALA A 248 32.58 -29.42 -12.99
CA ALA A 248 32.63 -28.03 -12.53
C ALA A 248 31.32 -27.58 -11.86
N SER A 249 30.17 -28.00 -12.40
CA SER A 249 28.84 -27.81 -11.81
C SER A 249 28.75 -28.45 -10.41
N GLN A 250 29.25 -29.67 -10.26
CA GLN A 250 29.22 -30.42 -9.01
C GLN A 250 30.17 -29.80 -7.96
N PHE A 251 31.33 -29.31 -8.38
CA PHE A 251 32.30 -28.64 -7.50
C PHE A 251 31.79 -27.27 -7.00
N ILE A 252 31.14 -26.49 -7.87
CA ILE A 252 30.50 -25.21 -7.50
C ILE A 252 29.32 -25.46 -6.56
N ARG A 253 28.54 -26.52 -6.79
CA ARG A 253 27.41 -26.92 -5.93
C ARG A 253 27.89 -27.33 -4.53
N GLU A 254 28.91 -28.17 -4.44
CA GLU A 254 29.54 -28.59 -3.17
C GLU A 254 30.21 -27.42 -2.43
N TYR A 255 30.85 -26.49 -3.16
CA TYR A 255 31.46 -25.28 -2.58
C TYR A 255 30.43 -24.33 -1.98
N ILE A 256 29.29 -24.14 -2.66
CA ILE A 256 28.18 -23.30 -2.18
C ILE A 256 27.46 -23.97 -1.00
N ILE A 257 27.19 -25.28 -1.06
CA ILE A 257 26.56 -26.04 0.03
C ILE A 257 27.43 -26.05 1.29
N ASN A 258 28.76 -26.25 1.17
CA ASN A 258 29.67 -26.23 2.31
C ASN A 258 29.89 -24.83 2.92
N ARG A 259 29.61 -23.75 2.19
CA ARG A 259 29.63 -22.36 2.70
C ARG A 259 28.31 -21.97 3.35
N ILE A 260 27.17 -22.41 2.82
CA ILE A 260 25.84 -22.19 3.39
C ILE A 260 25.67 -22.99 4.69
N LYS A 261 26.16 -24.24 4.76
CA LYS A 261 26.18 -25.04 5.99
C LYS A 261 27.04 -24.45 7.11
N LYS A 262 27.89 -23.47 6.81
CA LYS A 262 28.78 -22.78 7.76
C LYS A 262 28.35 -21.34 8.08
N SER A 263 27.25 -20.82 7.52
CA SER A 263 26.85 -19.44 7.83
C SER A 263 26.04 -19.36 9.12
N GLU A 264 26.43 -18.44 10.00
CA GLU A 264 25.83 -18.17 11.32
C GLU A 264 24.37 -17.66 11.24
N ASP A 265 23.86 -17.45 10.03
CA ASP A 265 22.62 -16.71 9.74
C ASP A 265 21.34 -17.56 9.86
N GLY A 266 21.41 -18.89 9.68
CA GLY A 266 20.25 -19.79 9.87
C GLY A 266 19.83 -19.93 11.34
N ILE A 267 20.81 -19.88 12.25
CA ILE A 267 20.61 -19.84 13.70
C ILE A 267 20.06 -18.47 14.13
N TYR A 268 20.18 -17.45 13.28
CA TYR A 268 19.72 -16.07 13.53
C TYR A 268 18.21 -15.92 13.53
N ILE A 269 17.53 -16.54 12.56
CA ILE A 269 16.08 -16.38 12.34
C ILE A 269 15.26 -17.18 13.37
N MET A 270 15.70 -18.38 13.75
CA MET A 270 15.01 -19.20 14.77
C MET A 270 15.10 -18.60 16.18
N LYS A 271 16.20 -17.90 16.51
CA LYS A 271 16.32 -17.16 17.79
C LYS A 271 15.47 -15.89 17.84
N PHE A 272 15.27 -15.21 16.71
CA PHE A 272 14.44 -14.01 16.62
C PHE A 272 12.96 -14.30 16.88
N VAL A 273 12.46 -15.46 16.41
CA VAL A 273 11.07 -15.90 16.68
C VAL A 273 10.88 -16.34 18.14
N GLY A 274 11.90 -16.92 18.77
CA GLY A 274 11.85 -17.27 20.21
C GLY A 274 11.87 -16.09 21.17
N GLN A 275 12.29 -14.90 20.72
CA GLN A 275 12.28 -13.67 21.54
C GLN A 275 10.95 -12.90 21.48
N ILE A 276 10.03 -13.30 20.59
CA ILE A 276 8.66 -12.75 20.49
C ILE A 276 7.78 -13.16 21.70
N GLU A 277 8.21 -14.14 22.51
CA GLU A 277 7.49 -14.58 23.73
C GLU A 277 7.48 -13.55 24.88
N GLN A 278 8.18 -12.41 24.77
CA GLN A 278 8.14 -11.32 25.77
C GLN A 278 7.67 -9.98 25.19
N ILE A 279 6.63 -10.01 24.36
CA ILE A 279 6.03 -8.80 23.80
C ILE A 279 5.00 -8.26 24.81
N GLY A 280 5.48 -7.74 25.95
CA GLY A 280 4.73 -6.93 26.93
C GLY A 280 3.67 -7.67 27.77
N GLY A 281 3.73 -7.64 29.10
CA GLY A 281 2.62 -8.07 29.96
C GLY A 281 2.92 -8.09 31.46
N GLY A 282 1.89 -8.25 32.28
CA GLY A 282 1.99 -8.35 33.75
C GLY A 282 0.63 -8.60 34.41
N SER A 283 0.56 -8.70 35.75
CA SER A 283 -0.60 -9.24 36.49
C SER A 283 -1.79 -8.25 36.61
N PHE A 284 -3.00 -8.74 36.90
CA PHE A 284 -4.21 -7.98 37.22
C PHE A 284 -4.87 -8.54 38.49
N ILE A 285 -5.52 -7.67 39.26
CA ILE A 285 -6.43 -8.01 40.37
C ILE A 285 -7.82 -7.42 40.10
N VAL A 286 -8.86 -8.04 40.64
CA VAL A 286 -10.25 -7.54 40.57
C VAL A 286 -10.57 -6.84 41.86
N ASN A 287 -11.03 -5.59 41.77
CA ASN A 287 -11.56 -4.88 42.92
C ASN A 287 -13.01 -5.35 43.18
N GLU A 288 -13.27 -5.88 44.37
CA GLU A 288 -14.57 -6.49 44.74
C GLU A 288 -15.74 -5.50 44.60
N ASP A 289 -15.49 -4.19 44.75
CA ASP A 289 -16.54 -3.17 44.78
C ASP A 289 -16.91 -2.58 43.40
N ASN A 290 -16.08 -2.76 42.35
CA ASN A 290 -16.19 -1.94 41.12
C ASN A 290 -16.23 -2.68 39.77
N GLN A 291 -16.33 -4.02 39.75
CA GLN A 291 -16.35 -4.86 38.53
C GLN A 291 -15.27 -4.52 37.46
N ASN A 292 -14.22 -3.78 37.83
CA ASN A 292 -13.15 -3.38 36.93
C ASN A 292 -11.85 -4.05 37.38
N SER A 293 -11.14 -4.62 36.41
CA SER A 293 -9.84 -5.24 36.58
C SER A 293 -8.70 -4.22 36.56
N VAL A 294 -7.72 -4.40 37.43
CA VAL A 294 -6.68 -3.42 37.73
C VAL A 294 -5.29 -4.07 37.57
N LYS A 295 -4.37 -3.48 36.80
CA LYS A 295 -2.99 -3.98 36.58
C LYS A 295 -2.19 -3.98 37.91
N ILE A 296 -1.38 -4.99 38.22
CA ILE A 296 -0.56 -5.09 39.43
C ILE A 296 0.78 -5.80 39.16
N GLY A 297 1.79 -5.59 40.01
CA GLY A 297 3.07 -6.31 40.00
C GLY A 297 4.03 -5.89 38.87
N ASP A 298 5.01 -6.73 38.54
CA ASP A 298 5.95 -6.48 37.44
C ASP A 298 5.26 -6.54 36.07
N TRP A 299 5.64 -5.63 35.18
CA TRP A 299 5.08 -5.43 33.86
C TRP A 299 6.15 -5.10 32.83
N ILE A 300 5.96 -5.68 31.64
CA ILE A 300 6.65 -5.26 30.42
C ILE A 300 5.62 -4.54 29.54
N GLU A 301 5.95 -3.37 28.99
CA GLU A 301 5.10 -2.68 28.02
C GLU A 301 5.86 -2.44 26.72
N LEU A 302 5.16 -2.37 25.60
CA LEU A 302 5.75 -2.06 24.31
C LEU A 302 5.47 -0.62 23.94
N SER A 303 6.46 0.05 23.37
CA SER A 303 6.24 1.39 22.84
C SER A 303 5.42 1.37 21.56
N SER A 304 4.52 2.34 21.43
CA SER A 304 3.65 2.52 20.27
C SER A 304 4.37 3.04 19.01
N ASN A 305 5.57 3.61 19.09
CA ASN A 305 6.03 4.53 18.04
C ASN A 305 7.24 4.06 17.19
N PHE A 306 7.45 2.76 16.98
CA PHE A 306 8.68 2.26 16.33
C PHE A 306 8.48 1.48 15.01
N GLY A 307 9.53 1.53 14.18
CA GLY A 307 9.58 1.01 12.81
C GLY A 307 9.98 -0.47 12.70
N ASN A 308 10.44 -0.83 11.50
CA ASN A 308 10.49 -2.20 10.96
C ASN A 308 11.40 -3.20 11.70
N ASP A 309 12.52 -2.72 12.24
CA ASP A 309 13.66 -3.56 12.65
C ASP A 309 14.11 -3.32 14.10
N SER A 310 13.25 -2.72 14.93
CA SER A 310 13.59 -2.35 16.32
C SER A 310 12.42 -2.50 17.28
N LEU A 311 12.70 -3.00 18.49
CA LEU A 311 11.73 -3.13 19.59
C LEU A 311 12.13 -2.24 20.76
N VAL A 312 11.17 -1.52 21.35
CA VAL A 312 11.36 -0.76 22.59
C VAL A 312 10.43 -1.29 23.67
N THR A 313 11.00 -1.80 24.76
CA THR A 313 10.30 -2.41 25.89
C THR A 313 10.51 -1.62 27.19
N TYR A 314 9.44 -1.35 27.92
CA TYR A 314 9.46 -0.73 29.25
C TYR A 314 9.28 -1.81 30.32
N TYR A 315 10.15 -1.89 31.31
CA TYR A 315 10.05 -2.85 32.43
C TYR A 315 9.86 -2.12 33.75
N GLY A 316 8.76 -2.34 34.48
CA GLY A 316 8.57 -1.79 35.82
C GLY A 316 7.37 -2.37 36.55
N GLN A 317 6.83 -1.69 37.57
CA GLN A 317 5.80 -2.26 38.46
C GLN A 317 4.50 -1.46 38.49
N TYR A 318 3.38 -2.12 38.83
CA TYR A 318 2.08 -1.55 39.15
C TYR A 318 1.68 -1.87 40.61
N ASN A 319 1.07 -0.92 41.32
CA ASN A 319 0.53 -1.12 42.68
C ASN A 319 -0.86 -1.78 42.64
N GLN A 320 -1.44 -2.07 43.80
CA GLN A 320 -2.77 -2.71 43.93
C GLN A 320 -3.93 -1.90 43.34
N GLN A 321 -3.74 -0.60 43.11
CA GLN A 321 -4.71 0.32 42.53
C GLN A 321 -4.53 0.51 41.00
N GLY A 322 -3.60 -0.20 40.35
CA GLY A 322 -3.44 -0.10 38.89
C GLY A 322 -2.56 1.04 38.43
N GLN A 323 -1.75 1.56 39.34
CA GLN A 323 -0.91 2.72 39.10
C GLN A 323 0.54 2.25 38.97
N LYS A 324 1.27 2.77 37.98
CA LYS A 324 2.70 2.46 37.85
C LYS A 324 3.45 2.97 39.07
N VAL A 325 4.39 2.19 39.58
CA VAL A 325 5.23 2.53 40.74
C VAL A 325 6.66 2.04 40.53
N GLY A 326 7.59 2.57 41.30
CA GLY A 326 8.98 2.11 41.34
C GLY A 326 9.75 2.44 40.06
N ARG A 327 10.91 1.81 39.88
CA ARG A 327 11.79 2.05 38.73
C ARG A 327 11.29 1.34 37.48
N TRP A 328 11.22 2.07 36.38
CA TRP A 328 10.88 1.61 35.05
C TRP A 328 12.08 1.78 34.11
N ASN A 329 12.60 0.69 33.56
CA ASN A 329 13.72 0.70 32.61
C ASN A 329 13.22 0.60 31.16
N ILE A 330 13.89 1.25 30.21
CA ILE A 330 13.55 1.24 28.78
C ILE A 330 14.70 0.58 28.02
N TYR A 331 14.41 -0.50 27.30
CA TYR A 331 15.40 -1.21 26.49
C TYR A 331 15.08 -1.07 25.01
N TYR A 332 16.13 -0.94 24.20
CA TYR A 332 16.08 -1.03 22.74
C TYR A 332 16.69 -2.36 22.33
N GLU A 333 15.96 -3.12 21.53
CA GLU A 333 16.42 -4.41 21.02
C GLU A 333 16.54 -4.35 19.50
N GLN A 334 17.77 -4.55 19.02
CA GLN A 334 18.07 -4.75 17.60
C GLN A 334 19.14 -5.83 17.45
N ASN A 335 18.90 -6.80 16.58
CA ASN A 335 19.91 -7.77 16.17
C ASN A 335 20.56 -8.57 17.33
N ARG A 336 19.77 -8.93 18.37
CA ARG A 336 20.18 -9.60 19.63
C ARG A 336 20.90 -8.73 20.67
N TYR A 337 21.03 -7.44 20.44
CA TYR A 337 21.57 -6.52 21.45
C TYR A 337 20.41 -5.80 22.12
N GLN A 338 20.22 -6.08 23.41
CA GLN A 338 19.40 -5.25 24.29
C GLN A 338 20.29 -4.17 24.91
N GLU A 339 19.99 -2.91 24.60
CA GLU A 339 20.66 -1.76 25.17
C GLU A 339 19.67 -1.03 26.09
N LEU A 340 20.07 -0.74 27.33
CA LEU A 340 19.29 0.12 28.22
C LEU A 340 19.37 1.55 27.69
N ILE A 341 18.36 1.96 26.93
CA ILE A 341 18.31 3.29 26.30
C ILE A 341 17.60 4.34 27.16
N GLY A 342 16.94 3.92 28.25
CA GLY A 342 16.41 4.87 29.21
C GLY A 342 15.69 4.27 30.42
N GLY A 343 14.88 5.09 31.10
CA GLY A 343 14.14 4.70 32.30
C GLY A 343 14.15 5.74 33.42
N GLY A 344 13.32 5.55 34.43
CA GLY A 344 13.22 6.39 35.64
C GLY A 344 12.14 5.86 36.59
N SER A 345 11.80 6.58 37.65
CA SER A 345 10.87 6.08 38.68
C SER A 345 9.45 6.64 38.55
N TYR A 346 8.43 5.89 38.96
CA TYR A 346 7.07 6.36 39.20
C TYR A 346 6.76 6.38 40.71
N GLY A 347 6.04 7.41 41.14
CA GLY A 347 5.49 7.59 42.48
C GLY A 347 3.98 7.82 42.45
N ILE A 348 3.38 7.94 43.63
CA ILE A 348 1.94 8.21 43.80
C ILE A 348 1.76 9.66 44.24
N HIS A 349 0.88 10.37 43.55
CA HIS A 349 0.58 11.77 43.82
C HIS A 349 -0.22 11.90 45.13
N GLU A 350 0.30 12.67 46.09
CA GLU A 350 -0.22 12.73 47.48
C GLU A 350 -1.69 13.19 47.58
N LYS A 351 -2.19 13.98 46.61
CA LYS A 351 -3.51 14.64 46.71
C LYS A 351 -4.67 13.80 46.16
N ASP A 352 -4.45 13.11 45.05
CA ASP A 352 -5.50 12.41 44.29
C ASP A 352 -5.17 10.92 44.08
N GLY A 353 -4.04 10.47 44.61
CA GLY A 353 -3.56 9.10 44.47
C GLY A 353 -3.13 8.74 43.05
N SER A 354 -3.07 9.67 42.09
CA SER A 354 -2.73 9.35 40.70
C SER A 354 -1.27 8.94 40.52
N CYS A 355 -0.99 8.12 39.50
CA CYS A 355 0.37 7.70 39.15
C CYS A 355 1.15 8.82 38.47
N VAL A 356 2.37 9.10 38.93
CA VAL A 356 3.20 10.19 38.41
C VAL A 356 4.66 9.79 38.25
N LYS A 357 5.35 10.28 37.21
CA LYS A 357 6.81 10.08 37.06
C LYS A 357 7.56 10.92 38.12
N VAL A 358 8.62 10.39 38.73
CA VAL A 358 9.41 11.06 39.77
C VAL A 358 10.91 10.78 39.60
N GLY A 359 11.77 11.70 40.06
CA GLY A 359 13.23 11.54 40.05
C GLY A 359 13.86 11.62 38.66
N LYS A 360 15.09 11.12 38.51
CA LYS A 360 15.83 11.11 37.23
C LYS A 360 15.20 10.16 36.22
N TRP A 361 15.09 10.62 34.99
CA TRP A 361 14.50 9.93 33.86
C TRP A 361 15.34 10.11 32.60
N ILE A 362 15.49 9.03 31.85
CA ILE A 362 15.95 9.03 30.46
C ILE A 362 14.74 8.64 29.61
N GLN A 363 14.23 9.56 28.79
CA GLN A 363 13.04 9.41 27.96
C GLN A 363 13.44 9.42 26.48
N GLN A 364 12.96 8.47 25.68
CA GLN A 364 13.22 8.48 24.24
C GLN A 364 12.37 9.53 23.52
N GLY A 365 12.91 10.16 22.48
CA GLY A 365 12.16 11.07 21.62
C GLY A 365 11.17 10.34 20.71
N GLU A 366 10.04 10.98 20.44
CA GLU A 366 9.03 10.48 19.51
C GLU A 366 9.54 10.60 18.06
N GLY A 367 9.29 9.58 17.21
CA GLY A 367 9.56 9.63 15.76
C GLY A 367 10.85 8.96 15.25
N PHE A 368 11.64 8.28 16.09
CA PHE A 368 12.89 7.63 15.68
C PHE A 368 12.70 6.13 15.43
N GLN A 369 13.12 5.59 14.27
CA GLN A 369 12.90 4.18 13.89
C GLN A 369 14.14 3.26 13.96
N HIS A 370 15.35 3.81 14.19
CA HIS A 370 16.62 3.05 14.17
C HIS A 370 17.60 3.48 15.29
N LYS A 371 18.78 2.82 15.36
CA LYS A 371 19.91 3.05 16.31
C LYS A 371 20.33 4.51 16.52
N ASN A 372 19.96 5.41 15.61
CA ASN A 372 20.26 6.83 15.70
C ASN A 372 19.21 7.51 16.59
N GLN A 373 19.32 7.32 17.90
CA GLN A 373 18.27 7.72 18.85
C GLN A 373 18.56 9.06 19.51
N VAL A 374 17.50 9.83 19.71
CA VAL A 374 17.49 11.00 20.59
C VAL A 374 16.89 10.59 21.94
N THR A 375 17.65 10.78 23.03
CA THR A 375 17.20 10.54 24.41
C THR A 375 17.23 11.84 25.23
N PHE A 376 16.25 12.00 26.11
CA PHE A 376 16.02 13.15 26.98
C PHE A 376 16.32 12.75 28.43
N ILE A 377 17.33 13.34 29.06
CA ILE A 377 17.77 13.00 30.42
C ILE A 377 17.47 14.15 31.37
N GLY A 378 16.52 14.01 32.29
CA GLY A 378 16.23 15.05 33.29
C GLY A 378 15.45 14.53 34.48
N GLU A 379 14.84 15.41 35.27
CA GLU A 379 14.15 15.03 36.52
C GLU A 379 12.65 15.34 36.48
N TYR A 380 11.86 14.53 37.19
CA TYR A 380 10.48 14.83 37.54
C TYR A 380 10.36 15.08 39.05
N ASN A 381 9.51 16.02 39.47
CA ASN A 381 9.20 16.24 40.88
C ASN A 381 8.18 15.21 41.40
N LYS A 382 7.84 15.28 42.69
CA LYS A 382 6.86 14.37 43.32
C LYS A 382 5.43 14.47 42.76
N TYR A 383 5.15 15.46 41.90
CA TYR A 383 3.84 15.67 41.29
C TYR A 383 3.76 15.20 39.83
N GLY A 384 4.76 14.47 39.30
CA GLY A 384 4.71 13.99 37.91
C GLY A 384 5.20 14.96 36.88
N GLN A 385 5.79 16.06 37.34
CA GLN A 385 6.08 17.19 36.51
C GLN A 385 7.57 17.28 36.22
N LYS A 386 7.93 17.49 34.96
CA LYS A 386 9.33 17.72 34.57
C LYS A 386 9.85 18.95 35.31
N ILE A 387 11.01 18.84 35.94
CA ILE A 387 11.71 19.91 36.64
C ILE A 387 13.19 19.93 36.26
N GLY A 388 13.81 21.08 36.46
CA GLY A 388 15.25 21.24 36.26
C GLY A 388 15.64 21.12 34.80
N GLN A 389 16.93 20.84 34.57
CA GLN A 389 17.49 20.71 33.23
C GLN A 389 17.31 19.28 32.70
N TRP A 390 16.83 19.19 31.46
CA TRP A 390 16.63 17.96 30.71
C TRP A 390 17.56 17.96 29.50
N ASP A 391 18.64 17.19 29.55
CA ASP A 391 19.62 17.08 28.48
C ASP A 391 19.10 16.23 27.32
N ILE A 392 19.56 16.50 26.10
CA ILE A 392 19.23 15.74 24.90
C ILE A 392 20.52 15.13 24.37
N ASN A 393 20.55 13.82 24.25
CA ASN A 393 21.67 13.08 23.71
C ASN A 393 21.27 12.47 22.36
N TRP A 394 22.16 12.58 21.38
CA TRP A 394 22.04 11.86 20.11
C TRP A 394 23.09 10.78 20.09
N ASN A 395 22.64 9.53 20.01
CA ASN A 395 23.51 8.38 19.88
C ASN A 395 23.69 8.07 18.39
N TRP A 396 24.83 8.45 17.82
CA TRP A 396 25.24 8.09 16.44
C TRP A 396 26.62 7.44 16.48
N ASN A 397 26.74 6.19 16.01
CA ASN A 397 27.98 5.41 15.98
C ASN A 397 28.71 5.32 17.35
N ASP A 398 27.99 4.92 18.41
CA ASP A 398 28.51 4.69 19.76
C ASP A 398 29.14 5.90 20.48
N ASN A 399 29.05 7.09 19.88
CA ASN A 399 29.48 8.35 20.49
C ASN A 399 28.26 9.08 21.05
N ASN A 400 27.94 8.82 22.32
CA ASN A 400 26.93 9.55 23.09
C ASN A 400 27.29 11.05 23.16
N LYS A 401 26.87 11.83 22.17
CA LYS A 401 27.11 13.27 22.14
C LYS A 401 25.88 13.97 22.69
N LYS A 402 26.07 14.74 23.76
CA LYS A 402 25.07 15.72 24.22
C LYS A 402 24.89 16.75 23.11
N ILE A 403 23.69 16.78 22.52
CA ILE A 403 23.35 17.66 21.40
C ILE A 403 22.48 18.84 21.82
N GLY A 404 21.90 18.78 23.02
CA GLY A 404 21.00 19.81 23.51
C GLY A 404 20.56 19.64 24.96
N GLY A 405 19.60 20.46 25.36
CA GLY A 405 18.91 20.38 26.65
C GLY A 405 17.75 21.37 26.73
N GLY A 406 16.79 21.20 27.64
CA GLY A 406 15.73 22.16 27.95
C GLY A 406 15.55 22.33 29.45
N LEU A 407 15.04 23.47 29.91
CA LEU A 407 14.77 23.70 31.32
C LEU A 407 13.25 23.66 31.55
N PHE A 408 12.81 22.83 32.49
CA PHE A 408 11.42 22.76 32.93
C PHE A 408 11.31 23.46 34.29
N SER A 409 10.52 24.52 34.38
CA SER A 409 10.30 25.27 35.62
C SER A 409 8.82 25.52 35.88
N PHE A 410 8.48 25.66 37.16
CA PHE A 410 7.13 25.96 37.63
C PHE A 410 6.99 27.43 37.94
N LEU A 411 6.18 28.15 37.18
CA LEU A 411 5.67 29.46 37.55
C LEU A 411 4.17 29.35 37.82
N ASN A 412 3.72 29.71 39.03
CA ASN A 412 2.30 29.81 39.42
C ASN A 412 1.45 28.53 39.23
N GLY A 413 2.04 27.34 39.41
CA GLY A 413 1.30 26.07 39.39
C GLY A 413 0.89 25.55 38.01
N VAL A 414 1.29 26.21 36.92
CA VAL A 414 1.10 25.73 35.53
C VAL A 414 2.42 25.19 34.99
N LEU A 415 2.45 23.92 34.57
CA LEU A 415 3.60 23.33 33.88
C LEU A 415 3.72 24.01 32.50
N LYS A 416 4.70 24.90 32.32
CA LYS A 416 5.11 25.35 30.99
C LYS A 416 6.40 24.61 30.63
N SER A 417 6.31 23.66 29.71
CA SER A 417 7.48 23.04 29.12
C SER A 417 8.09 23.98 28.09
N PHE A 418 9.26 24.53 28.40
CA PHE A 418 10.01 25.36 27.47
C PHE A 418 11.24 24.58 26.99
N LYS A 419 11.38 24.43 25.68
CA LYS A 419 12.68 24.10 25.08
C LYS A 419 13.59 25.31 25.33
N ILE A 420 14.76 25.17 25.94
CA ILE A 420 15.66 26.31 26.24
C ILE A 420 17.09 25.87 25.99
N GLY A 421 17.87 26.59 25.19
CA GLY A 421 19.24 26.22 24.82
C GLY A 421 19.30 25.50 23.48
N LYS A 422 20.35 24.71 23.21
CA LYS A 422 20.57 24.03 21.91
C LYS A 422 19.67 22.80 21.73
N TRP A 423 19.16 22.57 20.53
CA TRP A 423 18.22 21.51 20.15
C TRP A 423 18.48 20.99 18.75
N ILE A 424 18.08 19.74 18.50
CA ILE A 424 18.03 19.13 17.16
C ILE A 424 16.60 18.68 16.85
N GLU A 425 16.12 19.02 15.67
CA GLU A 425 14.81 18.62 15.13
C GLU A 425 15.00 17.77 13.88
N LEU A 426 14.04 16.88 13.61
CA LEU A 426 13.98 16.13 12.36
C LEU A 426 13.11 16.91 11.37
N GLY A 427 13.54 16.98 10.11
CA GLY A 427 12.69 17.46 9.01
C GLY A 427 11.57 16.47 8.70
N GLU A 428 10.46 16.98 8.18
CA GLU A 428 9.37 16.16 7.65
C GLU A 428 9.83 15.58 6.29
N GLY A 429 9.94 14.25 6.18
CA GLY A 429 10.45 13.59 4.97
C GLY A 429 11.17 12.26 5.28
N TYR A 430 10.41 11.17 5.39
CA TYR A 430 10.94 9.85 5.77
C TYR A 430 11.31 9.03 4.54
N HIS A 431 12.60 8.99 4.19
CA HIS A 431 13.15 7.92 3.35
C HIS A 431 14.08 7.03 4.17
N LEU A 432 13.97 5.71 4.01
CA LEU A 432 14.66 4.68 4.79
C LEU A 432 16.21 4.82 4.83
N TYR A 433 16.79 5.66 3.97
CA TYR A 433 18.25 5.76 3.77
C TYR A 433 18.82 7.18 3.94
N SER A 434 17.98 8.18 4.26
CA SER A 434 18.43 9.57 4.38
C SER A 434 17.62 10.36 5.42
N GLN A 435 18.29 11.21 6.21
CA GLN A 435 17.68 12.03 7.25
C GLN A 435 18.07 13.49 7.12
N VAL A 436 17.09 14.40 7.22
CA VAL A 436 17.30 15.85 7.35
C VAL A 436 17.12 16.24 8.81
N THR A 437 18.09 16.96 9.39
CA THR A 437 18.03 17.42 10.79
C THR A 437 18.32 18.92 10.90
N MET A 438 17.61 19.64 11.77
CA MET A 438 17.84 21.07 12.04
C MET A 438 18.42 21.25 13.44
N VAL A 439 19.47 22.05 13.61
CA VAL A 439 20.18 22.26 14.88
C VAL A 439 20.17 23.74 15.22
N GLY A 440 19.60 24.15 16.35
CA GLY A 440 19.59 25.56 16.75
C GLY A 440 19.23 25.77 18.20
N GLU A 441 18.88 27.00 18.58
CA GLU A 441 18.59 27.34 19.98
C GLU A 441 17.12 27.72 20.21
N TYR A 442 16.67 27.53 21.44
CA TYR A 442 15.40 28.03 21.95
C TYR A 442 15.64 29.01 23.11
N ASN A 443 14.85 30.08 23.17
CA ASN A 443 14.92 31.07 24.24
C ASN A 443 14.24 30.58 25.54
N SER A 444 14.28 31.38 26.61
CA SER A 444 13.67 31.08 27.91
C SER A 444 12.14 30.89 27.88
N GLN A 445 11.48 31.26 26.77
CA GLN A 445 10.03 31.10 26.56
C GLN A 445 9.67 29.90 25.69
N GLY A 446 10.61 29.00 25.37
CA GLY A 446 10.30 27.80 24.59
C GLY A 446 10.23 28.01 23.08
N GLN A 447 10.72 29.15 22.60
CA GLN A 447 10.52 29.62 21.23
C GLN A 447 11.87 29.62 20.49
N LYS A 448 11.90 29.15 19.24
CA LYS A 448 13.13 29.08 18.42
C LYS A 448 13.79 30.45 18.34
N PHE A 449 15.09 30.55 18.59
CA PHE A 449 15.81 31.81 18.57
C PHE A 449 17.25 31.60 18.07
N GLY A 450 17.83 32.63 17.48
CA GLY A 450 19.21 32.59 17.00
C GLY A 450 19.38 31.73 15.76
N LYS A 451 20.60 31.23 15.54
CA LYS A 451 20.97 30.47 14.34
C LYS A 451 20.47 29.02 14.42
N TRP A 452 19.92 28.54 13.31
CA TRP A 452 19.44 27.19 13.09
C TRP A 452 20.07 26.64 11.80
N ASP A 453 20.89 25.59 11.90
CA ASP A 453 21.59 24.96 10.78
C ASP A 453 20.87 23.66 10.38
N THR A 454 20.64 23.44 9.08
CA THR A 454 20.00 22.21 8.56
C THR A 454 21.03 21.30 7.93
N TYR A 455 21.01 20.01 8.28
CA TYR A 455 21.95 19.01 7.87
C TYR A 455 21.28 17.83 7.20
N TYR A 456 22.00 17.17 6.31
CA TYR A 456 21.60 15.94 5.64
C TYR A 456 22.59 14.82 5.95
N THR A 457 22.06 13.65 6.29
CA THR A 457 22.84 12.44 6.56
C THR A 457 22.35 11.29 5.67
N GLU A 458 23.21 10.82 4.79
CA GLU A 458 23.00 9.60 3.99
C GLU A 458 23.58 8.39 4.75
N SER A 459 22.94 7.23 4.66
CA SER A 459 23.48 5.99 5.25
C SER A 459 24.92 5.77 4.79
N GLN A 460 25.88 5.87 5.71
CA GLN A 460 27.34 5.71 5.53
C GLN A 460 28.17 6.95 5.13
N LYS A 461 27.59 8.15 4.93
CA LYS A 461 28.36 9.38 4.66
C LYS A 461 28.42 10.33 5.85
N LYS A 462 29.35 11.28 5.78
CA LYS A 462 29.45 12.39 6.74
C LYS A 462 28.19 13.28 6.62
N GLN A 463 27.77 13.84 7.74
CA GLN A 463 26.69 14.81 7.82
C GLN A 463 27.13 16.10 7.09
N GLU A 464 26.34 16.55 6.11
CA GLU A 464 26.59 17.76 5.33
C GLU A 464 25.59 18.85 5.72
N GLN A 465 26.04 20.09 5.92
CA GLN A 465 25.14 21.22 6.15
C GLN A 465 24.52 21.62 4.81
N ILE A 466 23.20 21.54 4.69
CA ILE A 466 22.44 21.80 3.47
C ILE A 466 21.53 23.03 3.55
N GLY A 467 21.33 23.58 4.74
CA GLY A 467 20.53 24.81 4.88
C GLY A 467 20.54 25.44 6.28
N GLY A 468 19.50 26.23 6.58
CA GLY A 468 19.35 26.93 7.84
C GLY A 468 19.28 28.47 7.75
N GLY A 469 19.19 29.13 8.90
CA GLY A 469 19.31 30.59 9.07
C GLY A 469 18.84 31.04 10.45
N PHE A 470 18.26 32.24 10.62
CA PHE A 470 17.97 32.80 11.95
C PHE A 470 16.49 32.80 12.31
N PHE A 471 16.19 32.61 13.59
CA PHE A 471 14.88 32.88 14.18
C PHE A 471 14.97 34.07 15.14
N TYR A 472 13.95 34.93 15.12
CA TYR A 472 13.73 36.01 16.08
C TYR A 472 12.45 35.74 16.86
N PHE A 473 12.51 36.00 18.17
CA PHE A 473 11.36 35.89 19.03
C PHE A 473 10.67 37.24 19.14
N GLN A 474 9.42 37.32 18.68
CA GLN A 474 8.62 38.54 18.81
C GLN A 474 7.89 38.55 20.14
N GLU A 475 8.28 39.46 21.04
CA GLU A 475 7.67 39.57 22.37
C GLU A 475 6.16 39.87 22.31
N GLU A 476 5.73 40.68 21.36
CA GLU A 476 4.32 41.08 21.20
C GLU A 476 3.40 39.92 20.79
N SER A 477 3.84 39.05 19.87
CA SER A 477 3.04 37.91 19.37
C SER A 477 3.26 36.62 20.15
N GLY A 478 4.35 36.54 20.93
CA GLY A 478 4.75 35.31 21.62
C GLY A 478 5.20 34.19 20.68
N MET A 479 5.52 34.50 19.41
CA MET A 479 5.91 33.53 18.39
C MET A 479 7.32 33.77 17.86
N SER A 480 8.01 32.67 17.51
CA SER A 480 9.24 32.73 16.73
C SER A 480 8.97 32.87 15.25
N VAL A 481 9.64 33.84 14.64
CA VAL A 481 9.59 34.08 13.20
C VAL A 481 10.97 33.89 12.59
N LYS A 482 11.04 33.36 11.37
CA LYS A 482 12.29 33.30 10.60
C LYS A 482 12.71 34.74 10.26
N ILE A 483 14.00 35.06 10.30
CA ILE A 483 14.53 36.38 9.95
C ILE A 483 15.86 36.29 9.20
N GLY A 484 16.17 37.30 8.40
CA GLY A 484 17.44 37.39 7.66
C GLY A 484 17.58 36.29 6.60
N ASN A 485 18.82 36.00 6.22
CA ASN A 485 19.15 34.98 5.22
C ASN A 485 18.77 33.57 5.70
N TRP A 486 18.16 32.81 4.80
CA TRP A 486 17.65 31.47 5.03
C TRP A 486 17.90 30.57 3.83
N ILE A 487 18.18 29.30 4.09
CA ILE A 487 18.22 28.21 3.10
C ILE A 487 17.20 27.15 3.53
N GLU A 488 16.07 27.10 2.84
CA GLU A 488 15.03 26.09 3.01
C GLU A 488 15.35 24.83 2.21
N VAL A 489 14.91 23.70 2.74
CA VAL A 489 15.03 22.38 2.12
C VAL A 489 13.63 21.99 1.65
N CYS A 490 13.48 21.48 0.44
CA CYS A 490 12.19 21.01 -0.07
C CYS A 490 11.65 19.81 0.74
N ASP A 491 10.34 19.70 0.93
CA ASP A 491 9.71 18.63 1.72
C ASP A 491 10.00 17.21 1.19
N LEU A 492 10.36 17.09 -0.09
CA LEU A 492 10.70 15.83 -0.75
C LEU A 492 12.21 15.63 -0.95
N PHE A 493 13.03 16.26 -0.10
CA PHE A 493 14.48 16.15 -0.15
C PHE A 493 14.94 14.71 0.09
N ALA A 494 15.62 14.16 -0.91
CA ALA A 494 16.21 12.83 -0.89
C ALA A 494 17.58 12.87 -1.58
N TYR A 495 18.36 11.78 -1.52
CA TYR A 495 19.71 11.74 -2.07
C TYR A 495 19.81 12.20 -3.54
N SER A 496 18.89 11.75 -4.40
CA SER A 496 18.79 12.16 -5.81
C SER A 496 18.02 13.47 -6.03
N ARG A 497 17.52 14.10 -4.95
CA ARG A 497 16.52 15.17 -4.94
C ARG A 497 16.95 16.32 -4.02
N GLN A 498 18.11 16.92 -4.31
CA GLN A 498 18.67 17.98 -3.48
C GLN A 498 18.16 19.36 -3.91
N ILE A 499 16.91 19.70 -3.55
CA ILE A 499 16.31 21.01 -3.85
C ILE A 499 16.35 21.91 -2.60
N THR A 500 16.91 23.10 -2.73
CA THR A 500 16.92 24.13 -1.67
C THR A 500 16.45 25.49 -2.19
N PHE A 501 15.91 26.32 -1.28
CA PHE A 501 15.45 27.68 -1.57
C PHE A 501 16.21 28.66 -0.69
N GLN A 502 16.91 29.63 -1.27
CA GLN A 502 17.74 30.58 -0.53
C GLN A 502 17.17 31.99 -0.63
N GLY A 503 16.95 32.69 0.46
CA GLY A 503 16.46 34.06 0.42
C GLY A 503 16.32 34.69 1.80
N GLU A 504 15.63 35.82 1.89
CA GLU A 504 15.51 36.58 3.14
C GLU A 504 14.10 36.59 3.73
N TYR A 505 14.04 36.61 5.06
CA TYR A 505 12.84 36.84 5.85
C TYR A 505 12.89 38.17 6.60
N ASN A 506 11.79 38.92 6.56
CA ASN A 506 11.69 40.19 7.27
C ASN A 506 11.50 39.95 8.78
N LYS A 507 11.48 41.03 9.58
CA LYS A 507 11.24 40.97 11.03
C LYS A 507 9.90 40.35 11.45
N ASN A 508 8.97 40.16 10.50
CA ASN A 508 7.64 39.58 10.70
C ASN A 508 7.54 38.12 10.25
N GLY A 509 8.64 37.49 9.81
CA GLY A 509 8.60 36.10 9.32
C GLY A 509 8.06 35.94 7.90
N GLN A 510 7.95 37.02 7.15
CA GLN A 510 7.48 37.00 5.77
C GLN A 510 8.68 36.96 4.83
N LYS A 511 8.60 36.14 3.77
CA LYS A 511 9.64 36.13 2.72
C LYS A 511 9.64 37.51 2.06
N PHE A 512 10.81 38.08 1.82
CA PHE A 512 10.94 39.35 1.10
C PHE A 512 12.23 39.37 0.29
N GLY A 513 12.29 40.24 -0.70
CA GLY A 513 13.46 40.36 -1.56
C GLY A 513 13.65 39.11 -2.44
N ARG A 514 14.89 38.85 -2.84
CA ARG A 514 15.23 37.78 -3.78
C ARG A 514 15.26 36.41 -3.09
N TRP A 515 14.68 35.42 -3.75
CA TRP A 515 14.68 34.02 -3.36
C TRP A 515 15.12 33.14 -4.53
N ASP A 516 16.22 32.42 -4.38
CA ASP A 516 16.84 31.58 -5.41
C ASP A 516 16.57 30.10 -5.15
N ILE A 517 16.34 29.31 -6.21
CA ILE A 517 16.09 27.85 -6.13
C ILE A 517 17.33 27.12 -6.63
N TYR A 518 17.83 26.18 -5.85
CA TYR A 518 18.98 25.35 -6.19
C TYR A 518 18.58 23.89 -6.32
N TYR A 519 19.10 23.22 -7.33
CA TYR A 519 19.07 21.77 -7.49
C TYR A 519 20.50 21.26 -7.60
N GLN A 520 20.89 20.35 -6.71
CA GLN A 520 22.27 19.83 -6.65
C GLN A 520 23.33 20.96 -6.60
N GLN A 521 23.09 21.98 -5.77
CA GLN A 521 23.93 23.18 -5.62
C GLN A 521 24.02 24.10 -6.85
N LYS A 522 23.32 23.79 -7.95
CA LYS A 522 23.21 24.67 -9.10
C LYS A 522 21.91 25.47 -9.02
N GLN A 523 22.00 26.78 -9.18
CA GLN A 523 20.82 27.65 -9.23
C GLN A 523 20.01 27.35 -10.49
N ILE A 524 18.77 26.90 -10.32
CA ILE A 524 17.85 26.55 -11.40
C ILE A 524 16.63 27.48 -11.48
N GLY A 525 16.39 28.30 -10.45
CA GLY A 525 15.26 29.23 -10.47
C GLY A 525 15.29 30.27 -9.36
N GLY A 526 14.14 30.90 -9.11
CA GLY A 526 13.97 31.96 -8.11
C GLY A 526 13.19 33.17 -8.59
N GLY A 527 12.97 34.14 -7.71
CA GLY A 527 12.32 35.42 -8.01
C GLY A 527 12.26 36.35 -6.80
N GLN A 528 11.37 37.34 -6.82
CA GLN A 528 11.25 38.33 -5.74
C GLN A 528 9.93 38.21 -4.97
N TYR A 529 10.00 38.35 -3.66
CA TYR A 529 8.84 38.49 -2.78
C TYR A 529 8.69 39.94 -2.30
N GLU A 530 7.44 40.40 -2.22
CA GLU A 530 7.06 41.65 -1.59
C GLU A 530 6.14 41.40 -0.38
N ILE A 531 6.24 42.30 0.61
CA ILE A 531 5.47 42.24 1.83
C ILE A 531 4.11 42.88 1.57
N ASN A 532 3.04 42.08 1.61
CA ASN A 532 1.68 42.61 1.54
C ASN A 532 1.24 43.09 2.94
N GLN A 533 1.02 44.40 3.10
CA GLN A 533 0.59 44.98 4.37
C GLN A 533 -0.82 44.49 4.71
N GLY A 534 -0.93 43.70 5.79
CA GLY A 534 -2.21 43.18 6.28
C GLY A 534 -2.53 41.73 5.92
N VAL A 535 -1.67 41.05 5.15
CA VAL A 535 -1.78 39.61 4.87
C VAL A 535 -0.58 38.89 5.47
N SER A 536 -0.80 37.72 6.08
CA SER A 536 0.27 36.95 6.73
C SER A 536 1.34 36.44 5.75
N ASN A 537 1.00 36.32 4.46
CA ASN A 537 1.86 35.74 3.45
C ASN A 537 2.43 36.81 2.51
N SER A 538 3.72 36.69 2.22
CA SER A 538 4.40 37.44 1.17
C SER A 538 3.86 37.08 -0.20
N ILE A 539 3.79 38.05 -1.10
CA ILE A 539 3.37 37.86 -2.49
C ILE A 539 4.59 37.75 -3.39
N LYS A 540 4.51 36.89 -4.41
CA LYS A 540 5.53 36.83 -5.47
C LYS A 540 5.32 38.04 -6.39
N ILE A 541 6.40 38.74 -6.75
CA ILE A 541 6.37 39.87 -7.67
C ILE A 541 7.49 39.77 -8.72
N GLY A 542 7.31 40.44 -9.85
CA GLY A 542 8.33 40.52 -10.90
C GLY A 542 8.65 39.16 -11.51
N ARG A 543 9.86 39.00 -12.03
CA ARG A 543 10.26 37.77 -12.74
C ARG A 543 10.52 36.61 -11.78
N TRP A 544 9.99 35.44 -12.12
CA TRP A 544 10.08 34.21 -11.36
C TRP A 544 10.44 33.03 -12.27
N ILE A 545 11.22 32.10 -11.73
CA ILE A 545 11.40 30.74 -12.25
C ILE A 545 10.99 29.78 -11.14
N GLU A 546 9.92 29.03 -11.37
CA GLU A 546 9.35 28.05 -10.45
C GLU A 546 9.72 26.63 -10.88
N ILE A 547 9.69 25.68 -9.95
CA ILE A 547 9.79 24.24 -10.26
C ILE A 547 8.39 23.64 -10.30
N SER A 548 8.17 22.59 -11.11
CA SER A 548 6.91 21.85 -11.10
C SER A 548 6.70 21.09 -9.81
N ASP A 549 5.44 20.88 -9.44
CA ASP A 549 5.06 20.00 -8.32
C ASP A 549 5.51 18.55 -8.54
N ASP A 550 5.89 18.17 -9.76
CA ASP A 550 6.45 16.85 -10.11
C ASP A 550 7.96 16.90 -10.42
N PHE A 551 8.71 17.88 -9.89
CA PHE A 551 10.17 18.01 -10.12
C PHE A 551 10.97 16.88 -9.43
N TYR A 552 10.79 15.63 -9.88
CA TYR A 552 11.34 14.42 -9.27
C TYR A 552 11.75 13.40 -10.34
N PHE A 553 12.83 12.64 -10.07
CA PHE A 553 13.44 11.49 -10.77
C PHE A 553 13.42 11.46 -12.31
N ASP A 554 12.26 11.62 -12.93
CA ASP A 554 12.04 11.60 -14.36
C ASP A 554 11.32 12.85 -14.87
N CYS A 555 11.12 13.92 -14.10
CA CYS A 555 10.53 15.17 -14.59
C CYS A 555 11.26 16.35 -13.93
N GLN A 556 11.92 17.18 -14.74
CA GLN A 556 12.72 18.31 -14.27
C GLN A 556 12.23 19.60 -14.93
N VAL A 557 10.94 19.91 -14.75
CA VAL A 557 10.30 21.05 -15.42
C VAL A 557 10.35 22.31 -14.56
N THR A 558 10.79 23.43 -15.14
CA THR A 558 10.68 24.76 -14.54
C THR A 558 9.73 25.66 -15.33
N TYR A 559 9.15 26.66 -14.68
CA TYR A 559 8.24 27.65 -15.26
C TYR A 559 8.78 29.06 -15.03
N ALA A 560 9.13 29.79 -16.08
CA ALA A 560 9.64 31.15 -15.99
C ALA A 560 8.61 32.18 -16.47
N GLY A 561 8.30 33.21 -15.69
CA GLY A 561 7.41 34.29 -16.12
C GLY A 561 7.38 35.44 -15.14
N GLU A 562 6.35 36.28 -15.21
CA GLU A 562 6.21 37.46 -14.35
C GLU A 562 4.96 37.38 -13.46
N TYR A 563 5.10 37.89 -12.25
CA TYR A 563 4.02 38.11 -11.29
C TYR A 563 3.72 39.61 -11.17
N SER A 564 2.44 39.94 -11.07
CA SER A 564 1.96 41.30 -10.76
C SER A 564 2.25 41.66 -9.31
N ASN A 565 2.08 42.95 -8.97
CA ASN A 565 2.19 43.45 -7.60
C ASN A 565 1.11 42.92 -6.65
N ASP A 566 0.14 42.15 -7.15
CA ASP A 566 -0.90 41.49 -6.35
C ASP A 566 -0.66 39.97 -6.22
N GLY A 567 0.49 39.47 -6.67
CA GLY A 567 0.83 38.05 -6.61
C GLY A 567 0.18 37.18 -7.68
N GLN A 568 -0.37 37.77 -8.75
CA GLN A 568 -0.99 37.03 -9.87
C GLN A 568 0.01 36.83 -11.01
N LYS A 569 0.03 35.65 -11.64
CA LYS A 569 0.82 35.43 -12.87
C LYS A 569 0.29 36.33 -13.98
N ILE A 570 1.17 37.08 -14.64
CA ILE A 570 0.87 37.98 -15.76
C ILE A 570 1.89 37.81 -16.88
N GLY A 571 1.54 38.29 -18.07
CA GLY A 571 2.46 38.31 -19.20
C GLY A 571 2.89 36.92 -19.64
N ARG A 572 4.08 36.82 -20.25
CA ARG A 572 4.58 35.57 -20.81
C ARG A 572 5.14 34.64 -19.73
N TRP A 573 4.71 33.39 -19.75
CA TRP A 573 5.20 32.29 -18.92
C TRP A 573 5.68 31.14 -19.80
N ASP A 574 6.97 30.85 -19.78
CA ASP A 574 7.62 29.78 -20.54
C ASP A 574 7.91 28.57 -19.65
N SER A 575 7.81 27.35 -20.19
CA SER A 575 8.15 26.09 -19.48
C SER A 575 9.45 25.52 -20.04
N TYR A 576 10.36 25.09 -19.17
CA TYR A 576 11.67 24.56 -19.55
C TYR A 576 11.88 23.17 -18.97
N LEU A 577 12.48 22.27 -19.75
CA LEU A 577 12.99 21.00 -19.31
C LEU A 577 14.47 21.17 -18.94
N TYR A 578 14.80 20.93 -17.67
CA TYR A 578 16.17 20.91 -17.19
C TYR A 578 16.75 19.51 -17.39
N GLN A 579 17.57 19.30 -18.42
CA GLN A 579 18.22 18.03 -18.69
C GLN A 579 19.68 18.27 -19.11
N ASP A 580 20.61 17.47 -18.58
CA ASP A 580 22.04 17.55 -18.92
C ASP A 580 22.62 18.97 -18.84
N ASP A 581 22.23 19.70 -17.78
CA ASP A 581 22.59 21.08 -17.52
C ASP A 581 22.07 22.13 -18.52
N GLN A 582 21.21 21.72 -19.45
CA GLN A 582 20.53 22.58 -20.43
C GLN A 582 19.07 22.81 -20.04
N ASN A 583 18.55 23.99 -20.39
CA ASN A 583 17.15 24.38 -20.17
C ASN A 583 16.46 24.49 -21.53
N ASP A 584 15.86 23.40 -21.97
CA ASP A 584 15.14 23.37 -23.25
C ASP A 584 13.73 23.90 -23.06
N LYS A 585 13.38 24.95 -23.80
CA LYS A 585 12.02 25.47 -23.77
C LYS A 585 11.06 24.47 -24.40
N ILE A 586 10.17 23.92 -23.58
CA ILE A 586 9.21 22.88 -23.96
C ILE A 586 7.75 23.37 -24.00
N GLY A 587 7.45 24.54 -23.41
CA GLY A 587 6.09 25.06 -23.45
C GLY A 587 5.90 26.48 -22.92
N GLY A 588 4.66 26.81 -22.55
CA GLY A 588 4.27 28.11 -22.02
C GLY A 588 3.28 28.91 -22.89
N GLY A 589 2.92 30.12 -22.43
CA GLY A 589 2.03 31.04 -23.13
C GLY A 589 1.89 32.38 -22.38
N ILE A 590 0.75 33.07 -22.51
CA ILE A 590 0.52 34.39 -21.89
C ILE A 590 -0.60 34.31 -20.86
N TYR A 591 -0.40 34.89 -19.68
CA TYR A 591 -1.46 35.17 -18.71
C TYR A 591 -1.94 36.62 -18.84
N ASP A 592 -3.24 36.81 -18.72
CA ASP A 592 -3.87 38.13 -18.60
C ASP A 592 -4.61 38.23 -17.26
N LEU A 593 -4.69 39.44 -16.72
CA LEU A 593 -5.32 39.74 -15.45
C LEU A 593 -6.66 40.44 -15.71
N GLN A 594 -7.78 39.81 -15.38
CA GLN A 594 -9.05 40.54 -15.36
C GLN A 594 -9.06 41.43 -14.13
N VAL A 595 -8.92 42.75 -14.37
CA VAL A 595 -8.98 43.78 -13.33
C VAL A 595 -10.28 43.68 -12.52
N GLU A 596 -11.40 43.32 -13.16
CA GLU A 596 -12.71 43.24 -12.50
C GLU A 596 -12.83 42.08 -11.50
N THR A 597 -12.20 40.93 -11.76
CA THR A 597 -12.33 39.73 -10.92
C THR A 597 -11.11 39.46 -10.05
N GLY A 598 -9.97 40.10 -10.34
CA GLY A 598 -8.69 39.81 -9.70
C GLY A 598 -8.12 38.44 -10.04
N THR A 599 -8.72 37.71 -11.01
CA THR A 599 -8.26 36.38 -11.42
C THR A 599 -7.43 36.48 -12.69
N ASN A 600 -6.31 35.77 -12.73
CA ASN A 600 -5.57 35.58 -13.97
C ASN A 600 -6.11 34.38 -14.76
N PHE A 601 -5.95 34.43 -16.07
CA PHE A 601 -6.27 33.31 -16.96
C PHE A 601 -5.31 33.28 -18.14
N LYS A 602 -5.15 32.10 -18.72
CA LYS A 602 -4.33 31.90 -19.92
C LYS A 602 -5.02 32.58 -21.11
N ILE A 603 -4.26 33.25 -21.98
CA ILE A 603 -4.73 33.87 -23.22
C ILE A 603 -3.75 33.60 -24.37
N GLY A 604 -4.25 33.72 -25.60
CA GLY A 604 -3.45 33.57 -26.81
C GLY A 604 -2.86 32.17 -26.97
N LYS A 605 -1.75 32.07 -27.71
CA LYS A 605 -1.06 30.80 -27.97
C LYS A 605 -0.44 30.22 -26.70
N TRP A 606 -0.64 28.93 -26.50
CA TRP A 606 -0.20 28.20 -25.33
C TRP A 606 0.30 26.80 -25.69
N VAL A 607 1.35 26.35 -24.99
CA VAL A 607 1.84 24.97 -25.00
C VAL A 607 1.75 24.42 -23.58
N GLU A 608 0.82 23.49 -23.34
CA GLU A 608 0.64 22.80 -22.06
C GLU A 608 1.45 21.52 -22.01
N LEU A 609 1.89 21.15 -20.80
CA LEU A 609 2.50 19.86 -20.54
C LEU A 609 1.42 18.89 -20.04
N SER A 610 1.54 17.62 -20.42
CA SER A 610 0.69 16.57 -19.85
C SER A 610 0.96 16.38 -18.35
N ILE A 611 -0.06 15.96 -17.60
CA ILE A 611 0.11 15.53 -16.20
C ILE A 611 1.08 14.33 -16.09
N CYS A 612 1.24 13.56 -17.17
CA CYS A 612 2.18 12.44 -17.23
C CYS A 612 3.52 12.84 -17.87
N PHE A 613 3.83 14.15 -17.97
CA PHE A 613 5.08 14.63 -18.56
C PHE A 613 6.27 14.11 -17.75
N LYS A 614 7.16 13.39 -18.42
CA LYS A 614 8.44 12.88 -17.89
C LYS A 614 9.51 13.03 -18.98
N ASN A 615 10.78 12.90 -18.63
CA ASN A 615 11.95 12.93 -19.52
C ASN A 615 11.79 11.89 -20.64
N SER A 616 11.25 10.70 -20.31
CA SER A 616 10.92 9.65 -21.29
C SER A 616 9.57 9.84 -22.00
N ARG A 617 8.79 10.87 -21.62
CA ARG A 617 7.38 11.07 -21.98
C ARG A 617 7.07 12.56 -22.17
N GLN A 618 7.56 13.17 -23.25
CA GLN A 618 7.41 14.60 -23.47
C GLN A 618 6.11 14.92 -24.23
N ILE A 619 4.96 14.70 -23.59
CA ILE A 619 3.65 14.99 -24.18
C ILE A 619 3.27 16.45 -23.94
N THR A 620 3.04 17.21 -25.02
CA THR A 620 2.62 18.62 -24.96
C THR A 620 1.35 18.88 -25.78
N PHE A 621 0.59 19.93 -25.43
CA PHE A 621 -0.64 20.34 -26.10
C PHE A 621 -0.54 21.80 -26.52
N HIS A 622 -0.61 22.07 -27.83
CA HIS A 622 -0.41 23.39 -28.42
C HIS A 622 -1.76 23.91 -28.89
N GLY A 623 -2.17 25.09 -28.46
CA GLY A 623 -3.43 25.68 -28.93
C GLY A 623 -3.59 27.11 -28.45
N GLU A 624 -4.83 27.60 -28.45
CA GLU A 624 -5.12 28.97 -28.05
C GLU A 624 -6.19 29.07 -26.96
N TYR A 625 -6.03 30.07 -26.10
CA TYR A 625 -7.00 30.50 -25.11
C TYR A 625 -7.60 31.86 -25.48
N ASN A 626 -8.92 32.00 -25.35
CA ASN A 626 -9.59 33.26 -25.60
C ASN A 626 -9.42 34.22 -24.40
N LYS A 627 -9.92 35.45 -24.54
CA LYS A 627 -9.89 36.49 -23.49
C LYS A 627 -10.63 36.15 -22.19
N ASN A 628 -11.32 35.01 -22.12
CA ASN A 628 -12.02 34.52 -20.94
C ASN A 628 -11.33 33.29 -20.31
N GLY A 629 -10.12 32.94 -20.75
CA GLY A 629 -9.41 31.77 -20.23
C GLY A 629 -9.91 30.43 -20.76
N GLN A 630 -10.72 30.42 -21.82
CA GLN A 630 -11.31 29.21 -22.38
C GLN A 630 -10.50 28.73 -23.59
N LYS A 631 -10.30 27.42 -23.70
CA LYS A 631 -9.68 26.81 -24.88
C LYS A 631 -10.57 27.06 -26.09
N PHE A 632 -10.01 27.55 -27.19
CA PHE A 632 -10.72 27.76 -28.44
C PHE A 632 -9.82 27.46 -29.64
N GLY A 633 -10.41 27.30 -30.82
CA GLY A 633 -9.64 27.05 -32.04
C GLY A 633 -8.99 25.67 -32.07
N ARG A 634 -7.93 25.51 -32.85
CA ARG A 634 -7.20 24.24 -33.02
C ARG A 634 -6.27 24.00 -31.82
N TRP A 635 -6.27 22.77 -31.32
CA TRP A 635 -5.41 22.26 -30.26
C TRP A 635 -4.75 20.96 -30.72
N ASP A 636 -3.43 20.94 -30.82
CA ASP A 636 -2.63 19.83 -31.32
C ASP A 636 -1.82 19.17 -30.19
N SER A 637 -1.78 17.85 -30.15
CA SER A 637 -1.00 17.07 -29.19
C SER A 637 0.31 16.61 -29.82
N TYR A 638 1.41 16.76 -29.10
CA TYR A 638 2.75 16.39 -29.54
C TYR A 638 3.39 15.40 -28.56
N TYR A 639 4.18 14.47 -29.07
CA TYR A 639 5.06 13.59 -28.30
C TYR A 639 6.45 13.65 -28.91
N ASN A 640 7.45 14.06 -28.13
CA ASN A 640 8.81 14.31 -28.61
C ASN A 640 8.82 15.19 -29.88
N GLN A 641 8.08 16.31 -29.85
CA GLN A 641 7.92 17.27 -30.96
C GLN A 641 7.19 16.75 -32.22
N GLU A 642 6.75 15.50 -32.25
CA GLU A 642 5.92 14.97 -33.33
C GLU A 642 4.44 15.12 -32.99
N GLN A 643 3.65 15.68 -33.91
CA GLN A 643 2.20 15.80 -33.72
C GLN A 643 1.56 14.40 -33.75
N ILE A 644 0.95 14.01 -32.65
CA ILE A 644 0.31 12.70 -32.45
C ILE A 644 -1.21 12.77 -32.29
N GLY A 645 -1.76 13.97 -32.08
CA GLY A 645 -3.19 14.13 -31.94
C GLY A 645 -3.66 15.59 -31.97
N GLY A 646 -4.89 15.82 -31.54
CA GLY A 646 -5.51 17.15 -31.47
C GLY A 646 -6.87 17.26 -32.16
N GLY A 647 -7.50 18.42 -32.01
CA GLY A 647 -8.79 18.76 -32.61
C GLY A 647 -9.13 20.23 -32.38
N SER A 648 -10.42 20.59 -32.43
CA SER A 648 -10.85 21.98 -32.26
C SER A 648 -11.81 22.18 -31.08
N TYR A 649 -11.73 23.34 -30.43
CA TYR A 649 -12.65 23.79 -29.39
C TYR A 649 -13.53 24.94 -29.87
N LYS A 650 -14.81 24.91 -29.49
CA LYS A 650 -15.76 26.02 -29.66
C LYS A 650 -15.48 27.10 -28.62
N GLU A 651 -15.49 28.35 -29.06
CA GLU A 651 -15.09 29.51 -28.26
C GLU A 651 -15.90 29.67 -26.95
N LYS A 652 -17.19 29.33 -26.96
CA LYS A 652 -18.04 29.37 -25.77
C LYS A 652 -17.95 28.02 -25.04
N ARG A 653 -17.30 27.99 -23.87
CA ARG A 653 -17.25 26.88 -22.88
C ARG A 653 -16.16 25.82 -23.07
N SER A 654 -15.12 26.02 -23.90
CA SER A 654 -14.05 25.02 -24.12
C SER A 654 -14.60 23.65 -24.55
N VAL A 655 -15.62 23.64 -25.41
CA VAL A 655 -16.31 22.43 -25.86
C VAL A 655 -15.60 21.87 -27.09
N LYS A 656 -15.18 20.59 -27.07
CA LYS A 656 -14.58 19.91 -28.23
C LYS A 656 -15.58 19.85 -29.38
N ILE A 657 -15.16 20.16 -30.60
CA ILE A 657 -15.99 20.12 -31.82
C ILE A 657 -15.18 19.58 -33.01
N GLY A 658 -15.88 19.05 -34.01
CA GLY A 658 -15.28 18.57 -35.25
C GLY A 658 -14.37 17.36 -35.04
N ARG A 659 -13.39 17.17 -35.93
CA ARG A 659 -12.45 16.03 -35.88
C ARG A 659 -11.45 16.16 -34.74
N TRP A 660 -11.25 15.05 -34.03
CA TRP A 660 -10.36 14.92 -32.89
C TRP A 660 -9.57 13.62 -32.94
N ILE A 661 -8.29 13.69 -32.59
CA ILE A 661 -7.45 12.55 -32.24
C ILE A 661 -7.09 12.70 -30.76
N GLU A 662 -7.72 11.91 -29.90
CA GLU A 662 -7.48 11.91 -28.46
C GLU A 662 -6.40 10.91 -28.08
N LEU A 663 -5.62 11.24 -27.05
CA LEU A 663 -4.70 10.29 -26.43
C LEU A 663 -5.44 9.54 -25.32
N SER A 664 -5.23 8.24 -25.17
CA SER A 664 -5.76 7.49 -24.03
C SER A 664 -5.20 8.00 -22.70
N ASP A 665 -5.89 7.80 -21.59
CA ASP A 665 -5.41 8.23 -20.25
C ASP A 665 -4.06 7.61 -19.88
N ASN A 666 -3.80 6.39 -20.34
CA ASN A 666 -2.54 5.67 -20.13
C ASN A 666 -1.48 5.98 -21.20
N PHE A 667 -1.68 7.01 -22.04
CA PHE A 667 -0.76 7.33 -23.12
C PHE A 667 0.60 7.70 -22.55
N GLY A 668 1.56 6.82 -22.79
CA GLY A 668 2.92 6.96 -22.29
C GLY A 668 3.14 6.43 -20.88
N ASP A 669 2.26 5.62 -20.27
CA ASP A 669 2.46 5.17 -18.87
C ASP A 669 3.64 4.18 -18.63
N GLY A 670 4.63 4.12 -19.53
CA GLY A 670 5.89 3.39 -19.34
C GLY A 670 5.82 1.91 -19.62
N PHE A 671 4.62 1.35 -19.72
CA PHE A 671 4.42 0.13 -20.47
C PHE A 671 4.27 0.54 -21.93
N GLU A 672 5.24 0.17 -22.76
CA GLU A 672 5.30 0.39 -24.23
C GLU A 672 3.99 0.02 -24.96
N GLN A 673 3.11 -0.73 -24.30
CA GLN A 673 1.86 -1.23 -24.80
C GLN A 673 0.75 -0.16 -24.91
N PHE A 674 0.89 1.06 -24.36
CA PHE A 674 -0.23 2.02 -24.24
C PHE A 674 -0.14 3.31 -25.07
N GLN A 675 0.47 3.30 -26.27
CA GLN A 675 0.36 4.45 -27.19
C GLN A 675 -0.94 4.38 -28.01
N VAL A 676 -2.09 4.50 -27.35
CA VAL A 676 -3.43 4.40 -27.98
C VAL A 676 -4.00 5.79 -28.25
N THR A 677 -4.49 6.00 -29.48
CA THR A 677 -5.24 7.20 -29.84
C THR A 677 -6.66 6.86 -30.30
N HIS A 678 -7.59 7.81 -30.09
CA HIS A 678 -8.99 7.70 -30.49
C HIS A 678 -9.31 8.82 -31.50
N ASN A 679 -9.55 8.46 -32.75
CA ASN A 679 -9.82 9.39 -33.83
C ASN A 679 -11.31 9.42 -34.19
N GLY A 680 -12.00 10.55 -34.09
CA GLY A 680 -13.39 10.66 -34.48
C GLY A 680 -13.89 12.09 -34.45
N GLU A 681 -15.21 12.27 -34.39
CA GLU A 681 -15.82 13.60 -34.43
C GLU A 681 -16.65 13.92 -33.18
N TYR A 682 -16.66 15.21 -32.84
CA TYR A 682 -17.52 15.81 -31.83
C TYR A 682 -18.57 16.71 -32.48
N ASN A 683 -19.81 16.65 -31.99
CA ASN A 683 -20.85 17.59 -32.38
C ASN A 683 -20.69 18.95 -31.67
N GLU A 684 -21.56 19.91 -31.99
CA GLU A 684 -21.51 21.26 -31.42
C GLU A 684 -21.72 21.36 -29.90
N ASN A 685 -22.23 20.28 -29.28
CA ASN A 685 -22.48 20.19 -27.85
C ASN A 685 -21.34 19.47 -27.10
N GLY A 686 -20.26 19.08 -27.77
CA GLY A 686 -19.14 18.37 -27.13
C GLY A 686 -19.37 16.88 -26.94
N ARG A 687 -20.34 16.31 -27.65
CA ARG A 687 -20.63 14.88 -27.59
C ARG A 687 -19.99 14.18 -28.78
N LYS A 688 -19.40 13.01 -28.53
CA LYS A 688 -18.85 12.15 -29.57
C LYS A 688 -19.96 11.74 -30.53
N VAL A 689 -19.70 11.82 -31.83
CA VAL A 689 -20.62 11.43 -32.89
C VAL A 689 -19.88 10.74 -34.02
N GLY A 690 -20.60 9.93 -34.79
CA GLY A 690 -20.06 9.25 -35.96
C GLY A 690 -19.04 8.18 -35.60
N ILE A 691 -18.29 7.74 -36.61
CA ILE A 691 -17.31 6.66 -36.47
C ILE A 691 -16.08 7.20 -35.73
N TRP A 692 -15.71 6.48 -34.67
CA TRP A 692 -14.49 6.68 -33.90
C TRP A 692 -13.57 5.48 -34.09
N GLU A 693 -12.37 5.70 -34.58
CA GLU A 693 -11.32 4.69 -34.73
C GLU A 693 -10.40 4.68 -33.52
N ILE A 694 -9.96 3.49 -33.09
CA ILE A 694 -8.91 3.33 -32.09
C ILE A 694 -7.65 2.89 -32.81
N GLN A 695 -6.59 3.67 -32.70
CA GLN A 695 -5.31 3.42 -33.37
C GLN A 695 -4.25 3.13 -32.31
N HIS A 696 -3.48 2.06 -32.50
CA HIS A 696 -2.31 1.76 -31.68
C HIS A 696 -1.05 2.21 -32.42
N ARG A 697 -0.22 3.04 -31.78
CA ARG A 697 1.10 3.37 -32.29
C ARG A 697 2.06 2.26 -31.83
N GLN A 698 2.54 1.45 -32.77
CA GLN A 698 3.61 0.51 -32.46
C GLN A 698 4.86 1.33 -32.08
N SER A 699 5.26 1.27 -30.81
CA SER A 699 6.56 1.78 -30.38
C SER A 699 7.63 0.85 -30.93
N GLY A 700 8.15 1.14 -32.11
CA GLY A 700 9.37 0.51 -32.59
C GLY A 700 10.49 0.88 -31.62
N ASN A 701 10.96 -0.08 -30.84
CA ASN A 701 12.08 0.07 -29.90
C ASN A 701 13.45 0.17 -30.60
N ILE A 702 13.46 0.61 -31.87
CA ILE A 702 14.66 0.68 -32.70
C ILE A 702 15.05 2.16 -32.78
N LEU A 703 16.10 2.51 -32.03
CA LEU A 703 16.99 3.67 -32.24
C LEU A 703 16.39 4.77 -33.13
N PHE A 704 15.69 5.70 -32.47
CA PHE A 704 14.88 6.77 -33.04
C PHE A 704 15.63 7.81 -33.90
N ASP A 705 16.94 7.65 -34.15
CA ASP A 705 17.73 8.74 -34.70
C ASP A 705 17.64 8.94 -36.22
N LYS A 706 17.19 7.98 -37.05
CA LYS A 706 17.35 8.12 -38.52
C LYS A 706 16.32 7.48 -39.46
N MET A 707 15.01 7.45 -39.19
CA MET A 707 14.06 6.88 -40.17
C MET A 707 12.75 7.66 -40.39
N GLN A 708 12.81 8.67 -41.28
CA GLN A 708 11.62 9.25 -41.95
C GLN A 708 10.86 8.22 -42.82
N ILE A 709 11.51 7.10 -43.19
CA ILE A 709 10.90 6.05 -44.02
C ILE A 709 9.93 5.17 -43.21
N TYR A 710 10.10 5.08 -41.87
CA TYR A 710 9.15 4.34 -41.05
C TYR A 710 7.87 5.12 -40.77
N ASN A 711 7.78 6.44 -40.98
CA ASN A 711 6.55 7.23 -40.74
C ASN A 711 5.35 6.88 -41.66
N GLN A 712 5.51 5.92 -42.57
CA GLN A 712 4.42 5.04 -43.02
C GLN A 712 4.16 3.91 -41.99
N ILE A 713 4.29 4.21 -40.68
CA ILE A 713 4.11 3.26 -39.57
C ILE A 713 2.69 2.77 -39.74
N VAL A 714 2.54 1.48 -39.99
CA VAL A 714 1.26 0.81 -40.21
C VAL A 714 0.29 1.29 -39.14
N LYS A 715 -0.62 2.20 -39.51
CA LYS A 715 -1.76 2.56 -38.67
C LYS A 715 -2.61 1.32 -38.58
N ILE A 716 -2.32 0.47 -37.62
CA ILE A 716 -3.17 -0.67 -37.33
C ILE A 716 -4.40 -0.07 -36.67
N ILE A 717 -5.51 -0.03 -37.40
CA ILE A 717 -6.82 0.23 -36.82
C ILE A 717 -7.08 -0.93 -35.85
N SER A 718 -6.80 -0.67 -34.59
CA SER A 718 -6.89 -1.65 -33.52
C SER A 718 -8.33 -1.77 -33.01
N GLY A 719 -9.17 -0.76 -33.24
CA GLY A 719 -10.57 -0.78 -32.87
C GLY A 719 -11.39 0.41 -33.35
N GLY A 720 -12.54 0.62 -32.73
CA GLY A 720 -13.46 1.71 -33.04
C GLY A 720 -14.92 1.28 -33.18
N GLY A 721 -15.80 2.26 -33.36
CA GLY A 721 -17.23 2.06 -33.62
C GLY A 721 -17.96 3.40 -33.70
N ASP A 722 -19.28 3.36 -33.82
CA ASP A 722 -20.10 4.56 -34.01
C ASP A 722 -20.57 5.16 -32.67
N TYR A 723 -20.62 6.48 -32.58
CA TYR A 723 -21.24 7.20 -31.48
C TYR A 723 -22.49 7.94 -31.96
N ILE A 724 -23.57 7.85 -31.19
CA ILE A 724 -24.77 8.68 -31.35
C ILE A 724 -24.96 9.45 -30.06
N ASP A 725 -24.82 10.77 -30.16
CA ASP A 725 -25.03 11.70 -29.04
C ASP A 725 -24.18 11.41 -27.79
N GLY A 726 -22.93 10.99 -28.00
CA GLY A 726 -21.98 10.66 -26.93
C GLY A 726 -22.11 9.23 -26.40
N LEU A 727 -23.08 8.45 -26.89
CA LEU A 727 -23.27 7.05 -26.51
C LEU A 727 -22.76 6.13 -27.63
N LYS A 728 -22.04 5.06 -27.26
CA LYS A 728 -21.61 4.04 -28.21
C LYS A 728 -22.83 3.37 -28.84
N ASN A 729 -22.80 3.17 -30.14
CA ASN A 729 -23.87 2.56 -30.92
C ASN A 729 -23.32 1.74 -32.10
N GLY A 730 -24.07 0.76 -32.60
CA GLY A 730 -23.67 -0.07 -33.74
C GLY A 730 -22.50 -1.00 -33.43
N LYS A 731 -21.76 -1.44 -34.47
CA LYS A 731 -20.64 -2.36 -34.31
C LYS A 731 -19.43 -1.66 -33.69
N TRP A 732 -18.77 -2.34 -32.77
CA TRP A 732 -17.63 -1.86 -32.00
C TRP A 732 -16.52 -2.89 -31.91
N LYS A 733 -15.28 -2.41 -31.92
CA LYS A 733 -14.06 -3.15 -31.59
C LYS A 733 -13.31 -2.39 -30.49
N GLU A 734 -13.26 -2.94 -29.29
CA GLU A 734 -12.60 -2.33 -28.13
C GLU A 734 -11.21 -2.95 -27.91
N LEU A 735 -10.27 -2.17 -27.38
CA LEU A 735 -8.98 -2.70 -26.92
C LEU A 735 -9.09 -3.15 -25.45
N SER A 736 -8.38 -4.22 -25.10
CA SER A 736 -8.26 -4.69 -23.73
C SER A 736 -7.26 -3.89 -22.91
N ASN A 737 -7.47 -3.83 -21.59
CA ASN A 737 -6.47 -3.36 -20.64
C ASN A 737 -5.33 -4.38 -20.45
N TYR A 738 -5.49 -5.63 -20.89
CA TYR A 738 -4.44 -6.66 -20.80
C TYR A 738 -3.35 -6.51 -21.88
N GLY A 739 -3.53 -5.58 -22.83
CA GLY A 739 -2.58 -5.32 -23.90
C GLY A 739 -3.27 -5.03 -25.22
N LYS A 740 -2.51 -4.41 -26.14
CA LYS A 740 -2.96 -3.99 -27.48
C LYS A 740 -3.47 -5.15 -28.36
N ASP A 741 -3.03 -6.36 -28.07
CA ASP A 741 -3.26 -7.52 -28.93
C ASP A 741 -4.60 -8.18 -28.70
N ILE A 742 -5.34 -7.79 -27.64
CA ILE A 742 -6.65 -8.37 -27.30
C ILE A 742 -7.74 -7.34 -27.62
N THR A 743 -8.71 -7.76 -28.42
CA THR A 743 -9.82 -6.91 -28.86
C THR A 743 -11.17 -7.53 -28.58
N TYR A 744 -12.15 -6.72 -28.20
CA TYR A 744 -13.54 -7.14 -27.97
C TYR A 744 -14.42 -6.59 -29.09
N ASN A 745 -14.99 -7.46 -29.91
CA ASN A 745 -15.75 -7.12 -31.10
C ASN A 745 -17.23 -7.43 -30.84
N GLY A 746 -18.13 -6.46 -30.94
CA GLY A 746 -19.55 -6.71 -30.73
C GLY A 746 -20.40 -5.52 -31.15
N GLU A 747 -21.61 -5.42 -30.60
CA GLU A 747 -22.53 -4.33 -30.88
C GLU A 747 -22.91 -3.57 -29.60
N TYR A 748 -23.08 -2.26 -29.75
CA TYR A 748 -23.64 -1.37 -28.75
C TYR A 748 -25.00 -0.82 -29.21
N LYS A 749 -25.88 -0.58 -28.25
CA LYS A 749 -27.12 0.18 -28.44
C LYS A 749 -27.29 1.13 -27.25
N ASN A 750 -27.33 2.44 -27.52
CA ASN A 750 -27.45 3.49 -26.50
C ASN A 750 -26.43 3.36 -25.36
N GLY A 751 -25.17 3.04 -25.68
CA GLY A 751 -24.10 2.88 -24.69
C GLY A 751 -24.08 1.54 -23.97
N LEU A 752 -25.03 0.63 -24.23
CA LEU A 752 -25.09 -0.71 -23.64
C LEU A 752 -24.66 -1.79 -24.63
N LYS A 753 -23.90 -2.80 -24.17
CA LYS A 753 -23.49 -3.95 -25.00
C LYS A 753 -24.70 -4.83 -25.32
N VAL A 754 -24.84 -5.25 -26.58
CA VAL A 754 -25.92 -6.13 -27.05
C VAL A 754 -25.40 -7.22 -27.98
N GLY A 755 -26.11 -8.33 -28.03
CA GLY A 755 -25.86 -9.39 -29.01
C GLY A 755 -24.54 -10.12 -28.76
N ARG A 756 -23.95 -10.65 -29.83
CA ARG A 756 -22.70 -11.40 -29.78
C ARG A 756 -21.51 -10.46 -29.57
N TRP A 757 -20.63 -10.83 -28.65
CA TRP A 757 -19.35 -10.19 -28.38
C TRP A 757 -18.22 -11.21 -28.46
N ASP A 758 -17.32 -11.04 -29.41
CA ASP A 758 -16.17 -11.92 -29.67
C ASP A 758 -14.89 -11.30 -29.11
N ILE A 759 -14.05 -12.11 -28.48
CA ILE A 759 -12.74 -11.71 -27.95
C ILE A 759 -11.68 -12.28 -28.89
N ASN A 760 -10.96 -11.41 -29.59
CA ASN A 760 -9.93 -11.82 -30.53
C ASN A 760 -8.54 -11.43 -30.04
N CYS A 761 -7.53 -12.22 -30.42
CA CYS A 761 -6.12 -12.00 -30.10
C CYS A 761 -5.26 -11.97 -31.37
N ASN A 762 -4.38 -10.98 -31.46
CA ASN A 762 -3.57 -10.69 -32.66
C ASN A 762 -2.09 -11.08 -32.56
N TRP A 763 -1.70 -12.02 -31.69
CA TRP A 763 -0.28 -12.37 -31.52
C TRP A 763 0.35 -13.06 -32.74
N ASP A 764 -0.40 -13.89 -33.46
CA ASP A 764 0.16 -14.81 -34.47
C ASP A 764 -0.13 -14.39 -35.93
N GLU A 765 -0.27 -13.09 -36.23
CA GLU A 765 -0.77 -12.51 -37.51
C GLU A 765 -2.22 -12.91 -37.87
N GLU A 766 -2.67 -14.08 -37.45
CA GLU A 766 -4.03 -14.57 -37.53
C GLU A 766 -4.84 -14.09 -36.31
N ASN A 767 -5.76 -13.16 -36.55
CA ASN A 767 -6.74 -12.64 -35.58
C ASN A 767 -7.60 -13.80 -35.01
N SER A 768 -7.13 -14.41 -33.94
CA SER A 768 -7.66 -15.65 -33.40
C SER A 768 -8.79 -15.38 -32.43
N LEU A 769 -9.96 -15.99 -32.63
CA LEU A 769 -11.07 -15.96 -31.68
C LEU A 769 -10.68 -16.76 -30.42
N ILE A 770 -10.42 -16.06 -29.32
CA ILE A 770 -10.00 -16.64 -28.03
C ILE A 770 -11.10 -16.63 -26.98
N GLY A 771 -12.19 -15.90 -27.20
CA GLY A 771 -13.36 -15.99 -26.33
C GLY A 771 -14.55 -15.17 -26.80
N GLY A 772 -15.49 -14.87 -25.89
CA GLY A 772 -16.71 -14.13 -26.20
C GLY A 772 -17.99 -14.79 -25.72
N GLY A 773 -19.13 -14.16 -25.94
CA GLY A 773 -20.46 -14.65 -25.59
C GLY A 773 -21.56 -13.65 -25.95
N PHE A 774 -22.74 -13.76 -25.35
CA PHE A 774 -23.88 -12.89 -25.68
C PHE A 774 -24.25 -11.95 -24.53
N TYR A 775 -24.64 -10.72 -24.89
CA TYR A 775 -25.29 -9.76 -24.00
C TYR A 775 -26.76 -9.59 -24.36
N ASN A 776 -27.61 -9.53 -23.34
CA ASN A 776 -28.98 -9.05 -23.44
C ASN A 776 -29.08 -7.65 -22.83
N ILE A 777 -29.86 -6.76 -23.45
CA ILE A 777 -30.17 -5.45 -22.87
C ILE A 777 -31.47 -5.55 -22.10
N ASN A 778 -31.42 -5.20 -20.82
CA ASN A 778 -32.59 -4.82 -20.04
C ASN A 778 -32.65 -3.28 -20.00
N GLU A 779 -33.77 -2.68 -19.56
CA GLU A 779 -34.00 -1.23 -19.63
C GLU A 779 -32.85 -0.35 -19.09
N GLU A 780 -32.08 -0.85 -18.12
CA GLU A 780 -31.01 -0.09 -17.45
C GLU A 780 -29.60 -0.66 -17.63
N ALA A 781 -29.42 -1.90 -18.11
CA ALA A 781 -28.11 -2.56 -18.11
C ALA A 781 -27.94 -3.66 -19.16
N SER A 782 -26.69 -3.81 -19.64
CA SER A 782 -26.26 -4.97 -20.45
C SER A 782 -25.88 -6.15 -19.57
N THR A 783 -26.52 -7.29 -19.77
CA THR A 783 -26.39 -8.49 -18.94
C THR A 783 -25.88 -9.67 -19.76
N LYS A 784 -24.84 -10.38 -19.30
CA LYS A 784 -24.32 -11.58 -19.98
C LYS A 784 -25.35 -12.72 -19.94
N ILE A 785 -25.52 -13.41 -21.07
CA ILE A 785 -26.40 -14.57 -21.24
C ILE A 785 -25.76 -15.63 -22.15
N GLY A 786 -26.23 -16.88 -22.05
CA GLY A 786 -25.83 -17.99 -22.91
C GLY A 786 -24.39 -18.44 -22.68
N GLU A 787 -23.81 -19.14 -23.65
CA GLU A 787 -22.43 -19.62 -23.56
C GLU A 787 -21.41 -18.47 -23.66
N TRP A 788 -20.38 -18.55 -22.83
CA TRP A 788 -19.30 -17.58 -22.71
C TRP A 788 -17.94 -18.26 -22.58
N ILE A 789 -16.95 -17.65 -23.20
CA ILE A 789 -15.53 -17.92 -22.99
C ILE A 789 -14.90 -16.63 -22.46
N GLU A 790 -14.47 -16.64 -21.20
CA GLU A 790 -13.84 -15.49 -20.52
C GLU A 790 -12.33 -15.63 -20.47
N LEU A 791 -11.62 -14.51 -20.49
CA LEU A 791 -10.19 -14.48 -20.23
C LEU A 791 -9.93 -14.39 -18.73
N SER A 792 -8.85 -15.01 -18.26
CA SER A 792 -8.34 -14.79 -16.91
C SER A 792 -7.87 -13.35 -16.73
N GLU A 793 -7.95 -12.82 -15.50
CA GLU A 793 -7.37 -11.52 -15.16
C GLU A 793 -5.85 -11.45 -15.34
N ARG A 794 -5.23 -12.62 -15.52
CA ARG A 794 -3.80 -12.77 -15.76
C ARG A 794 -3.50 -13.18 -17.19
N TYR A 795 -4.47 -13.02 -18.09
CA TYR A 795 -4.29 -13.35 -19.49
C TYR A 795 -3.16 -12.50 -20.07
N LYS A 796 -2.09 -13.17 -20.49
CA LYS A 796 -0.87 -12.57 -21.07
C LYS A 796 -0.35 -13.45 -22.19
N ASP A 797 0.57 -12.93 -22.98
CA ASP A 797 1.22 -13.60 -24.13
C ASP A 797 1.71 -15.00 -23.77
N TYR A 798 2.33 -15.11 -22.59
CA TYR A 798 2.80 -16.37 -22.05
C TYR A 798 1.79 -17.08 -21.15
N LEU A 799 0.65 -16.50 -20.77
CA LEU A 799 -0.32 -17.11 -19.87
C LEU A 799 -1.75 -16.98 -20.40
N GLN A 800 -2.11 -17.86 -21.33
CA GLN A 800 -3.41 -17.87 -22.01
C GLN A 800 -4.42 -18.78 -21.28
N ILE A 801 -5.02 -18.29 -20.19
CA ILE A 801 -6.06 -19.02 -19.44
C ILE A 801 -7.45 -18.50 -19.81
N THR A 802 -8.36 -19.40 -20.20
CA THR A 802 -9.76 -19.07 -20.46
C THR A 802 -10.72 -19.92 -19.64
N TYR A 803 -11.93 -19.40 -19.41
CA TYR A 803 -13.01 -20.08 -18.70
C TYR A 803 -14.24 -20.17 -19.61
N THR A 804 -14.73 -21.38 -19.88
CA THR A 804 -15.86 -21.61 -20.78
C THR A 804 -17.05 -22.13 -20.00
N GLY A 805 -18.22 -21.50 -20.08
CA GLY A 805 -19.45 -21.97 -19.45
C GLY A 805 -20.65 -21.11 -19.80
N GLU A 806 -21.76 -21.26 -19.08
CA GLU A 806 -23.01 -20.54 -19.39
C GLU A 806 -23.28 -19.41 -18.38
N TYR A 807 -23.87 -18.32 -18.87
CA TYR A 807 -24.44 -17.24 -18.09
C TYR A 807 -25.96 -17.21 -18.20
N LYS A 808 -26.63 -16.90 -17.09
CA LYS A 808 -28.05 -16.58 -17.04
C LYS A 808 -28.26 -15.35 -16.18
N ASN A 809 -28.83 -14.30 -16.75
CA ASN A 809 -29.05 -13.00 -16.09
C ASN A 809 -27.78 -12.45 -15.40
N GLY A 810 -26.63 -12.56 -16.08
CA GLY A 810 -25.36 -12.01 -15.58
C GLY A 810 -24.68 -12.87 -14.52
N GLN A 811 -25.27 -14.01 -14.15
CA GLN A 811 -24.68 -14.98 -13.21
C GLN A 811 -24.19 -16.23 -13.96
N LYS A 812 -23.02 -16.75 -13.58
CA LYS A 812 -22.49 -18.01 -14.10
C LYS A 812 -23.39 -19.17 -13.67
N ILE A 813 -23.73 -20.09 -14.55
CA ILE A 813 -24.53 -21.27 -14.22
C ILE A 813 -23.95 -22.51 -14.88
N GLY A 814 -24.31 -23.68 -14.36
CA GLY A 814 -23.94 -24.97 -14.93
C GLY A 814 -22.43 -25.20 -14.91
N LYS A 815 -21.96 -26.02 -15.84
CA LYS A 815 -20.55 -26.41 -15.92
C LYS A 815 -19.71 -25.30 -16.53
N TRP A 816 -18.58 -25.01 -15.89
CA TRP A 816 -17.56 -24.07 -16.31
C TRP A 816 -16.22 -24.79 -16.39
N ASP A 817 -15.65 -24.87 -17.58
CA ASP A 817 -14.38 -25.53 -17.87
C ASP A 817 -13.23 -24.51 -17.98
N THR A 818 -12.09 -24.79 -17.37
CA THR A 818 -10.88 -23.97 -17.44
C THR A 818 -9.93 -24.54 -18.46
N TYR A 819 -9.55 -23.74 -19.45
CA TYR A 819 -8.58 -24.09 -20.48
C TYR A 819 -7.32 -23.27 -20.33
N TYR A 820 -6.19 -23.88 -20.66
CA TYR A 820 -4.89 -23.24 -20.75
C TYR A 820 -4.31 -23.56 -22.12
N LYS A 821 -3.96 -22.52 -22.89
CA LYS A 821 -3.37 -22.68 -24.21
C LYS A 821 -1.85 -22.78 -24.09
N LEU A 822 -1.32 -23.91 -24.53
CA LEU A 822 0.12 -24.21 -24.56
C LEU A 822 0.51 -24.71 -25.95
N ASN A 823 1.53 -24.11 -26.57
CA ASN A 823 1.98 -24.50 -27.92
C ASN A 823 0.80 -24.58 -28.91
N ASN A 824 -0.09 -23.58 -28.88
CA ASN A 824 -1.31 -23.50 -29.69
C ASN A 824 -2.34 -24.63 -29.49
N LYS A 825 -2.23 -25.41 -28.42
CA LYS A 825 -3.25 -26.41 -28.03
C LYS A 825 -3.94 -25.97 -26.75
N ASN A 826 -5.28 -25.92 -26.79
CA ASN A 826 -6.10 -25.70 -25.60
C ASN A 826 -6.15 -27.00 -24.80
N GLU A 827 -5.48 -27.03 -23.66
CA GLU A 827 -5.54 -28.13 -22.71
C GLU A 827 -6.58 -27.77 -21.64
N LYS A 828 -7.58 -28.63 -21.45
CA LYS A 828 -8.53 -28.49 -20.35
C LYS A 828 -7.80 -28.80 -19.04
N MET A 829 -7.58 -27.79 -18.23
CA MET A 829 -6.86 -27.89 -16.97
C MET A 829 -7.78 -28.03 -15.76
N GLY A 830 -9.02 -27.56 -15.87
CA GLY A 830 -9.93 -27.64 -14.74
C GLY A 830 -11.34 -27.18 -15.01
N GLY A 831 -11.97 -26.60 -13.99
CA GLY A 831 -13.37 -26.20 -14.01
C GLY A 831 -14.22 -26.83 -12.91
N GLY A 832 -15.52 -26.57 -12.92
CA GLY A 832 -16.52 -27.19 -12.04
C GLY A 832 -17.93 -26.69 -12.34
N CYS A 833 -18.90 -26.88 -11.43
CA CYS A 833 -20.29 -26.49 -11.66
C CYS A 833 -20.74 -25.33 -10.75
N TYR A 834 -21.46 -24.38 -11.32
CA TYR A 834 -22.17 -23.33 -10.61
C TYR A 834 -23.66 -23.64 -10.55
N GLU A 835 -24.26 -23.43 -9.38
CA GLU A 835 -25.68 -23.63 -9.13
C GLU A 835 -26.25 -22.43 -8.37
N ILE A 836 -27.46 -22.01 -8.74
CA ILE A 836 -28.17 -20.94 -8.03
C ILE A 836 -29.11 -21.61 -7.03
N ILE A 837 -28.83 -21.43 -5.73
CA ILE A 837 -29.65 -21.93 -4.64
C ILE A 837 -30.20 -20.72 -3.89
N GLU A 838 -31.52 -20.58 -3.84
CA GLU A 838 -32.20 -19.45 -3.16
C GLU A 838 -31.74 -18.05 -3.68
N GLY A 839 -31.46 -17.94 -4.99
CA GLY A 839 -30.98 -16.70 -5.60
C GLY A 839 -29.49 -16.39 -5.36
N ILE A 840 -28.77 -17.26 -4.65
CA ILE A 840 -27.33 -17.13 -4.38
C ILE A 840 -26.55 -18.08 -5.28
N LEU A 841 -25.58 -17.54 -6.00
CA LEU A 841 -24.66 -18.29 -6.85
C LEU A 841 -23.65 -19.07 -5.99
N ASN A 842 -23.65 -20.40 -6.11
CA ASN A 842 -22.77 -21.30 -5.37
C ASN A 842 -21.96 -22.20 -6.31
N LYS A 843 -20.70 -22.47 -5.96
CA LYS A 843 -19.94 -23.58 -6.54
C LYS A 843 -20.43 -24.90 -5.95
N ASN A 844 -20.66 -25.91 -6.80
CA ASN A 844 -21.08 -27.26 -6.41
C ASN A 844 -20.36 -28.35 -7.24
N GLY A 845 -20.22 -29.55 -6.66
CA GLY A 845 -19.63 -30.73 -7.31
C GLY A 845 -18.10 -30.72 -7.32
N ASN A 846 -17.51 -31.53 -8.20
CA ASN A 846 -16.05 -31.60 -8.35
C ASN A 846 -15.51 -30.36 -9.06
N TRP A 847 -14.41 -29.82 -8.53
CA TRP A 847 -13.72 -28.65 -9.02
C TRP A 847 -12.23 -28.89 -9.18
N ILE A 848 -11.66 -28.28 -10.21
CA ILE A 848 -10.22 -28.14 -10.40
C ILE A 848 -9.91 -26.66 -10.55
N GLU A 849 -9.21 -26.10 -9.56
CA GLU A 849 -8.85 -24.67 -9.49
C GLU A 849 -7.37 -24.45 -9.83
N LEU A 850 -7.05 -23.33 -10.47
CA LEU A 850 -5.66 -22.92 -10.71
C LEU A 850 -5.12 -22.16 -9.50
N SER A 851 -3.81 -22.24 -9.27
CA SER A 851 -3.14 -21.45 -8.23
C SER A 851 -3.06 -19.96 -8.58
N ASP A 852 -3.09 -19.11 -7.55
CA ASP A 852 -2.74 -17.69 -7.62
C ASP A 852 -1.27 -17.46 -8.02
N ASN A 853 -0.46 -18.48 -8.24
CA ASN A 853 0.86 -18.37 -8.85
C ASN A 853 0.99 -19.24 -10.09
N PHE A 854 -0.13 -19.57 -10.74
CA PHE A 854 -0.13 -20.35 -11.97
C PHE A 854 0.64 -19.60 -13.05
N MET A 855 1.73 -20.21 -13.52
CA MET A 855 2.63 -19.72 -14.56
C MET A 855 3.06 -20.90 -15.44
N ASN A 856 3.69 -20.63 -16.59
CA ASN A 856 4.16 -21.68 -17.49
C ASN A 856 5.09 -22.69 -16.82
N GLU A 857 5.95 -22.20 -15.92
CA GLU A 857 6.92 -22.99 -15.16
C GLU A 857 6.35 -23.56 -13.85
N SER A 858 5.13 -23.17 -13.47
CA SER A 858 4.48 -23.58 -12.23
C SER A 858 2.98 -23.77 -12.42
N ARG A 859 2.62 -24.95 -12.94
CA ARG A 859 1.22 -25.31 -13.17
C ARG A 859 0.71 -26.08 -11.99
N VAL A 860 0.25 -25.33 -10.99
CA VAL A 860 -0.35 -25.90 -9.80
C VAL A 860 -1.86 -25.84 -9.91
N THR A 861 -2.50 -27.00 -9.73
CA THR A 861 -3.95 -27.14 -9.67
C THR A 861 -4.40 -27.76 -8.35
N TYR A 862 -5.60 -27.40 -7.91
CA TYR A 862 -6.25 -27.92 -6.71
C TYR A 862 -7.50 -28.68 -7.12
N ILE A 863 -7.58 -29.97 -6.81
CA ILE A 863 -8.69 -30.84 -7.20
C ILE A 863 -9.48 -31.24 -5.95
N GLY A 864 -10.78 -30.98 -5.89
CA GLY A 864 -11.63 -31.43 -4.78
C GLY A 864 -13.11 -31.12 -5.01
N GLU A 865 -13.95 -31.27 -4.00
CA GLU A 865 -15.40 -31.05 -4.11
C GLU A 865 -15.83 -29.73 -3.43
N TYR A 866 -16.82 -29.06 -4.01
CA TYR A 866 -17.59 -27.99 -3.39
C TYR A 866 -19.03 -28.44 -3.08
N ARG A 867 -19.55 -27.99 -1.93
CA ARG A 867 -20.96 -28.12 -1.53
C ARG A 867 -21.46 -26.81 -0.94
N ASN A 868 -22.49 -26.22 -1.57
CA ASN A 868 -23.08 -24.92 -1.27
C ASN A 868 -22.04 -23.80 -1.17
N GLY A 869 -21.16 -23.72 -2.17
CA GLY A 869 -20.11 -22.71 -2.25
C GLY A 869 -18.93 -22.92 -1.30
N LYS A 870 -18.88 -24.04 -0.55
CA LYS A 870 -17.79 -24.36 0.38
C LYS A 870 -17.02 -25.60 -0.07
N LYS A 871 -15.70 -25.58 0.08
CA LYS A 871 -14.84 -26.77 -0.12
C LYS A 871 -15.19 -27.86 0.89
N VAL A 872 -15.31 -29.11 0.43
CA VAL A 872 -15.58 -30.29 1.26
C VAL A 872 -14.64 -31.44 0.88
N ASP A 873 -14.51 -32.41 1.78
CA ASP A 873 -13.77 -33.65 1.60
C ASP A 873 -12.30 -33.42 1.20
N ARG A 874 -11.69 -34.36 0.48
CA ARG A 874 -10.26 -34.30 0.11
C ARG A 874 -10.04 -33.30 -1.03
N TRP A 875 -9.02 -32.46 -0.86
CA TRP A 875 -8.50 -31.54 -1.86
C TRP A 875 -7.03 -31.84 -2.13
N ASP A 876 -6.72 -32.35 -3.33
CA ASP A 876 -5.37 -32.72 -3.75
C ASP A 876 -4.70 -31.58 -4.53
N ILE A 877 -3.38 -31.44 -4.34
CA ILE A 877 -2.55 -30.46 -5.03
C ILE A 877 -1.73 -31.19 -6.08
N TRP A 878 -1.96 -30.84 -7.33
CA TRP A 878 -1.25 -31.41 -8.46
C TRP A 878 -0.33 -30.37 -9.07
N TRP A 879 0.88 -30.79 -9.37
CA TRP A 879 1.92 -29.95 -9.95
C TRP A 879 2.54 -30.62 -11.17
N GLN A 880 2.67 -29.88 -12.26
CA GLN A 880 3.34 -30.33 -13.46
C GLN A 880 4.80 -29.87 -13.46
N LYS A 881 5.73 -30.82 -13.53
CA LYS A 881 7.13 -30.64 -13.08
C LYS A 881 7.98 -29.71 -13.93
N ASP A 882 7.81 -29.71 -15.26
CA ASP A 882 8.63 -28.94 -16.21
C ASP A 882 7.92 -28.75 -17.57
N TYR A 883 8.46 -27.86 -18.41
CA TYR A 883 8.01 -27.59 -19.78
C TYR A 883 8.29 -28.79 -20.69
N GLY A 884 7.33 -29.72 -20.80
CA GLY A 884 7.39 -30.88 -21.69
C GLY A 884 6.98 -32.19 -21.02
N ASP A 885 7.16 -32.28 -19.70
CA ASP A 885 6.71 -33.45 -18.95
C ASP A 885 5.21 -33.33 -18.66
N LYS A 886 4.40 -34.19 -19.30
CA LYS A 886 2.94 -34.22 -19.11
C LYS A 886 2.51 -34.94 -17.83
N LYS A 887 3.45 -35.35 -16.99
CA LYS A 887 3.15 -36.02 -15.73
C LYS A 887 2.81 -34.98 -14.67
N ASN A 888 1.55 -34.97 -14.27
CA ASN A 888 1.12 -34.29 -13.06
C ASN A 888 1.56 -35.14 -11.86
N GLU A 889 2.34 -34.57 -10.96
CA GLU A 889 2.70 -35.16 -9.68
C GLU A 889 1.71 -34.65 -8.62
N ASN A 890 1.06 -35.55 -7.89
CA ASN A 890 0.32 -35.17 -6.69
C ASN A 890 1.37 -34.85 -5.61
N ILE A 891 1.50 -33.56 -5.30
CA ILE A 891 2.47 -33.06 -4.32
C ILE A 891 1.86 -32.86 -2.93
N GLY A 892 0.60 -33.25 -2.75
CA GLY A 892 -0.06 -33.28 -1.45
C GLY A 892 -1.49 -32.77 -1.49
N GLY A 893 -1.87 -31.99 -0.49
CA GLY A 893 -3.24 -31.53 -0.26
C GLY A 893 -3.72 -31.88 1.13
N GLY A 894 -5.02 -31.70 1.39
CA GLY A 894 -5.64 -31.96 2.68
C GLY A 894 -7.15 -31.99 2.59
N SER A 895 -7.83 -32.12 3.72
CA SER A 895 -9.28 -32.27 3.72
C SER A 895 -9.99 -31.01 4.23
N TYR A 896 -11.18 -30.73 3.71
CA TYR A 896 -12.08 -29.70 4.21
C TYR A 896 -13.34 -30.31 4.80
N GLN A 897 -13.91 -29.65 5.80
CA GLN A 897 -15.23 -29.93 6.33
C GLN A 897 -16.04 -28.63 6.34
N ALA A 898 -17.00 -28.50 5.42
CA ALA A 898 -17.81 -27.29 5.27
C ALA A 898 -16.99 -25.98 5.11
N GLY A 899 -15.94 -26.02 4.28
CA GLY A 899 -15.03 -24.92 4.01
C GLY A 899 -13.87 -24.79 5.00
N ILE A 900 -13.81 -25.66 6.02
CA ILE A 900 -12.82 -25.62 7.10
C ILE A 900 -11.73 -26.66 6.87
N LYS A 901 -10.44 -26.28 6.78
CA LYS A 901 -9.33 -27.25 6.66
C LYS A 901 -9.25 -28.16 7.89
N ILE A 902 -9.10 -29.46 7.69
CA ILE A 902 -8.95 -30.49 8.73
C ILE A 902 -7.91 -31.54 8.33
N GLY A 903 -7.32 -32.22 9.32
CA GLY A 903 -6.44 -33.37 9.12
C GLY A 903 -5.06 -33.01 8.60
N LYS A 904 -4.38 -33.94 7.93
CA LYS A 904 -3.04 -33.73 7.35
C LYS A 904 -3.14 -32.84 6.10
N TRP A 905 -2.21 -31.90 5.99
CA TRP A 905 -2.13 -30.92 4.91
C TRP A 905 -0.72 -30.77 4.37
N VAL A 906 -0.66 -30.52 3.07
CA VAL A 906 0.51 -29.94 2.40
C VAL A 906 0.12 -28.58 1.86
N GLU A 907 0.89 -27.54 2.17
CA GLU A 907 0.71 -26.19 1.65
C GLU A 907 1.88 -25.78 0.76
N LEU A 908 1.63 -24.84 -0.14
CA LEU A 908 2.65 -24.27 -1.01
C LEU A 908 3.17 -22.96 -0.40
N SER A 909 4.47 -22.71 -0.53
CA SER A 909 5.00 -21.37 -0.23
C SER A 909 4.44 -20.29 -1.14
N ASP A 910 4.40 -19.04 -0.68
CA ASP A 910 3.96 -17.89 -1.48
C ASP A 910 4.79 -17.69 -2.75
N ASN A 911 6.03 -18.22 -2.76
CA ASN A 911 6.93 -18.20 -3.90
C ASN A 911 6.98 -19.55 -4.63
N PHE A 912 6.01 -20.45 -4.42
CA PHE A 912 6.00 -21.74 -5.08
C PHE A 912 5.90 -21.54 -6.60
N GLY A 913 6.98 -21.85 -7.31
CA GLY A 913 7.10 -21.63 -8.74
C GLY A 913 7.63 -20.27 -9.17
N ILE A 914 7.89 -19.36 -8.23
CA ILE A 914 8.48 -18.05 -8.52
C ILE A 914 9.98 -18.15 -8.20
N PHE A 915 10.84 -18.01 -9.22
CA PHE A 915 12.30 -17.99 -9.09
C PHE A 915 12.92 -19.23 -8.43
N TYR A 916 12.57 -20.43 -8.92
CA TYR A 916 13.10 -21.71 -8.46
C TYR A 916 12.62 -22.18 -7.09
N GLY A 917 11.80 -21.47 -6.33
CA GLY A 917 11.26 -21.98 -5.06
C GLY A 917 10.24 -23.11 -5.29
N LYS A 918 10.58 -24.37 -4.97
CA LYS A 918 9.61 -25.49 -4.93
C LYS A 918 9.46 -25.97 -3.49
N ILE A 919 8.97 -25.07 -2.63
CA ILE A 919 8.89 -25.29 -1.17
C ILE A 919 7.45 -25.58 -0.75
N THR A 920 7.28 -26.69 -0.04
CA THR A 920 6.02 -27.11 0.58
C THR A 920 6.11 -27.11 2.10
N TYR A 921 4.97 -26.98 2.77
CA TYR A 921 4.83 -27.08 4.22
C TYR A 921 3.88 -28.23 4.56
N ASN A 922 4.37 -29.25 5.27
CA ASN A 922 3.60 -30.44 5.61
C ASN A 922 3.26 -30.43 7.09
N GLY A 923 1.98 -30.48 7.45
CA GLY A 923 1.56 -30.50 8.85
C GLY A 923 0.11 -30.92 9.01
N GLN A 924 -0.51 -30.51 10.11
CA GLN A 924 -1.91 -30.81 10.40
C GLN A 924 -2.71 -29.54 10.67
N TYR A 925 -3.98 -29.60 10.28
CA TYR A 925 -4.99 -28.62 10.60
C TYR A 925 -6.02 -29.21 11.55
N LEU A 926 -6.32 -28.49 12.62
CA LEU A 926 -7.50 -28.70 13.45
C LEU A 926 -8.40 -27.48 13.28
N TYR A 927 -9.48 -27.67 12.53
CA TYR A 927 -10.43 -26.62 12.22
C TYR A 927 -9.76 -25.34 11.63
N ASN A 928 -8.92 -25.46 10.61
CA ASN A 928 -8.18 -24.36 9.99
C ASN A 928 -7.20 -23.60 10.91
N LYS A 929 -6.86 -24.14 12.07
CA LYS A 929 -5.64 -23.79 12.79
C LYS A 929 -4.56 -24.81 12.52
N LYS A 930 -3.33 -24.34 12.27
CA LYS A 930 -2.15 -25.20 12.18
C LYS A 930 -1.87 -25.79 13.56
N VAL A 931 -1.76 -27.12 13.65
CA VAL A 931 -1.44 -27.84 14.90
C VAL A 931 -0.29 -28.81 14.66
N GLY A 932 0.44 -29.14 15.74
CA GLY A 932 1.54 -30.10 15.71
C GLY A 932 2.75 -29.60 14.92
N THR A 933 3.58 -30.54 14.43
CA THR A 933 4.79 -30.22 13.69
C THR A 933 4.50 -29.94 12.22
N TRP A 934 4.94 -28.78 11.74
CA TRP A 934 4.95 -28.37 10.34
C TRP A 934 6.37 -28.43 9.79
N VAL A 935 6.57 -29.22 8.75
CA VAL A 935 7.88 -29.47 8.12
C VAL A 935 7.95 -28.73 6.79
N GLU A 936 8.96 -27.89 6.63
CA GLU A 936 9.28 -27.22 5.35
C GLU A 936 10.15 -28.15 4.49
N ILE A 937 9.71 -28.45 3.27
CA ILE A 937 10.34 -29.42 2.38
C ILE A 937 10.57 -28.79 1.00
N ASP A 938 11.81 -28.84 0.50
CA ASP A 938 12.10 -28.61 -0.93
C ASP A 938 11.78 -29.90 -1.70
N ILE A 939 10.70 -29.88 -2.47
CA ILE A 939 10.21 -31.07 -3.18
C ILE A 939 11.13 -31.51 -4.32
N ARG A 940 12.09 -30.68 -4.77
CA ARG A 940 13.06 -31.09 -5.80
C ARG A 940 14.08 -32.06 -5.28
N ASN A 941 14.60 -31.76 -4.09
CA ASN A 941 15.63 -32.58 -3.45
C ASN A 941 15.03 -33.57 -2.45
N ASN A 942 13.71 -33.48 -2.21
CA ASN A 942 13.02 -34.15 -1.12
C ASN A 942 13.72 -33.88 0.23
N GLU A 943 14.22 -32.65 0.41
CA GLU A 943 15.05 -32.24 1.54
C GLU A 943 14.23 -31.42 2.52
N LYS A 944 14.24 -31.84 3.79
CA LYS A 944 13.68 -31.07 4.90
C LYS A 944 14.57 -29.85 5.16
N LEU A 945 14.02 -28.66 4.97
CA LEU A 945 14.73 -27.40 5.18
C LEU A 945 14.61 -26.91 6.63
N SER A 946 13.41 -27.01 7.20
CA SER A 946 13.12 -26.56 8.57
C SER A 946 11.91 -27.29 9.15
N GLU A 947 11.68 -27.13 10.47
CA GLU A 947 10.46 -27.56 11.14
C GLU A 947 10.01 -26.54 12.16
N LYS A 948 8.69 -26.43 12.35
CA LYS A 948 8.08 -25.55 13.35
C LYS A 948 6.95 -26.28 14.05
N ASN A 949 6.92 -26.21 15.38
CA ASN A 949 5.83 -26.77 16.18
C ASN A 949 4.78 -25.70 16.44
N TYR A 950 3.52 -26.08 16.35
CA TYR A 950 2.34 -25.28 16.66
C TYR A 950 1.56 -25.97 17.77
N ASP A 951 1.06 -25.18 18.71
CA ASP A 951 0.25 -25.68 19.83
C ASP A 951 -1.06 -26.31 19.31
N VAL A 952 -1.50 -27.39 19.98
CA VAL A 952 -2.70 -28.17 19.64
C VAL A 952 -3.96 -27.52 20.18
#